data_AF-A0A841C216-F1
#
_entry.id   AF-A0A841C216-F1
#
_cell.length_a   1.000
_cell.length_b   1.000
_cell.length_c   1.000
_cell.angle_alpha   90.00
_cell.angle_beta   90.00
_cell.angle_gamma   90.00
#
_symmetry.space_group_name_H-M   'P 1'
#
loop_
_entity.id
_entity.type
_entity.pdbx_description
1 polymer ?
#
loop_
_entity_poly.entity_id
_entity_poly.type
_entity_poly.pdbx_seq_one_letter_code
_entity_poly.pdbx_strand_id
1 'polypeptide(L)'
;MAESTPAHQPTLIVDFGTHETSAVVATGPVVTPVLCPMTGAPRWPSAVFLDHETLLIGAAAQQRRDTRPRWYASGLRSSVDTGTPLPLGEGQVAGGELLARYLSVVRAEAERQHGERIERLAMTVPAGYGPLDPRREAMVAMAAEAGFPAAELVSDAVAALRDPLLRADPAEGAIVLVCDLGASWTVTLHRMHAEHPIQLAEDTCSGGQSLDSILLQDLAATLPDWVPAALSAPGDDGLRARFTAADFVRRLKHRLAADEQASDWLAAGVPPYSLDRAALDRFAEPSVRWLLASCRAMIARSGFTPGEVAGIALVGGAAKLPGVGKALRLEFGRPVWQPAEPELAVVRGAARWADRASGRRIAAVPPAWRLEPLAWTLPTGRARLVRWTVGPGESYPGGAVLAQVRSDDDRIFDLTAAREGIMAEHRVRPGSFLDSDVIAGMARSVKVISGDRPNKRVQLRVDGEWLLSPDRSVLVECPSTGAWVRTRSIATGAVLSELRPSYPGPEPEHGRVFVAPDGSLTLVAWDPQGRFFVWDIASGLLRSQFRAGAKPLTVLVNETMWRLISELDKVVHVGRYRRDVAMMWDLSTGAVVEEMVGEDLHRRFGGFADHSGADGFAAETRSPNGRLLAAARQSAGAVAVSLQEAETGQELFRADLSSARSVRTAFSADGQHLLACSSSDEGSCVDIWRV
;
A
#
# COMPACT_ATOMS: atom_id res chain seq x y z
N MET A 1 -2.76 14.34 -35.48
CA MET A 1 -1.64 14.66 -34.58
C MET A 1 -1.35 13.41 -33.78
N ALA A 2 -0.21 12.76 -34.04
CA ALA A 2 0.21 11.62 -33.25
C ALA A 2 0.45 12.09 -31.81
N GLU A 3 -0.20 11.44 -30.84
CA GLU A 3 0.16 11.60 -29.43
C GLU A 3 1.63 11.20 -29.28
N SER A 4 2.50 12.20 -29.02
CA SER A 4 3.89 11.96 -28.70
C SER A 4 3.94 11.15 -27.40
N THR A 5 4.32 9.88 -27.50
CA THR A 5 4.65 9.05 -26.34
C THR A 5 5.66 9.84 -25.49
N PRO A 6 5.43 10.01 -24.17
CA PRO A 6 6.39 10.74 -23.35
C PRO A 6 7.77 10.08 -23.49
N ALA A 7 8.79 10.90 -23.79
CA ALA A 7 10.17 10.43 -23.86
C ALA A 7 10.54 9.80 -22.50
N HIS A 8 10.85 8.51 -22.52
CA HIS A 8 11.25 7.81 -21.31
C HIS A 8 12.66 8.26 -20.95
N GLN A 9 12.82 8.95 -19.81
CA GLN A 9 14.14 9.38 -19.34
C GLN A 9 15.00 8.17 -18.97
N PRO A 10 16.26 8.09 -19.43
CA PRO A 10 17.15 6.99 -19.10
C PRO A 10 17.38 6.95 -17.59
N THR A 11 17.28 5.76 -17.01
CA THR A 11 17.51 5.51 -15.58
C THR A 11 18.63 4.50 -15.42
N LEU A 12 19.67 4.85 -14.66
CA LEU A 12 20.72 3.92 -14.26
C LEU A 12 20.19 3.06 -13.12
N ILE A 13 20.30 1.74 -13.26
CA ILE A 13 19.93 0.77 -12.24
C ILE A 13 21.21 0.08 -11.78
N VAL A 14 21.50 0.12 -10.48
CA VAL A 14 22.71 -0.48 -9.90
C VAL A 14 22.33 -1.49 -8.84
N ASP A 15 22.82 -2.71 -9.03
CA ASP A 15 22.82 -3.74 -7.99
C ASP A 15 24.22 -3.82 -7.36
N PHE A 16 24.37 -3.23 -6.18
CA PHE A 16 25.65 -3.12 -5.47
C PHE A 16 25.79 -4.23 -4.42
N GLY A 17 26.28 -5.38 -4.87
CA GLY A 17 26.54 -6.54 -4.04
C GLY A 17 27.91 -6.51 -3.35
N THR A 18 28.12 -7.45 -2.41
CA THR A 18 29.37 -7.55 -1.63
C THR A 18 30.61 -7.93 -2.47
N HIS A 19 30.43 -8.80 -3.47
CA HIS A 19 31.52 -9.28 -4.34
C HIS A 19 31.43 -8.77 -5.77
N GLU A 20 30.21 -8.59 -6.28
CA GLU A 20 29.97 -8.11 -7.63
C GLU A 20 28.91 -7.01 -7.63
N THR A 21 29.11 -6.06 -8.54
CA THR A 21 28.17 -5.01 -8.90
C THR A 21 27.68 -5.29 -10.32
N SER A 22 26.38 -5.20 -10.52
CA SER A 22 25.78 -5.21 -11.86
C SER A 22 25.09 -3.88 -12.10
N ALA A 23 25.16 -3.37 -13.33
CA ALA A 23 24.49 -2.13 -13.68
C ALA A 23 23.85 -2.23 -15.07
N VAL A 24 22.69 -1.60 -15.23
CA VAL A 24 21.98 -1.49 -16.51
C VAL A 24 21.42 -0.09 -16.67
N VAL A 25 21.25 0.36 -17.91
CA VAL A 25 20.49 1.56 -18.26
C VAL A 25 19.14 1.13 -18.81
N ALA A 26 18.07 1.62 -18.19
CA ALA A 26 16.69 1.37 -18.60
C ALA A 26 16.12 2.62 -19.28
N THR A 27 15.63 2.46 -20.50
CA THR A 27 14.94 3.49 -21.30
C THR A 27 13.60 2.92 -21.76
N GLY A 28 12.57 3.09 -20.91
CA GLY A 28 11.30 2.42 -21.08
C GLY A 28 11.47 0.88 -21.00
N PRO A 29 10.91 0.10 -21.95
CA PRO A 29 11.05 -1.35 -21.95
C PRO A 29 12.45 -1.85 -22.35
N VAL A 30 13.32 -0.97 -22.84
CA VAL A 30 14.67 -1.33 -23.30
C VAL A 30 15.63 -1.27 -22.11
N VAL A 31 16.31 -2.38 -21.84
CA VAL A 31 17.31 -2.50 -20.77
C VAL A 31 18.65 -2.91 -21.38
N THR A 32 19.68 -2.10 -21.18
CA THR A 32 21.02 -2.31 -21.73
C THR A 32 22.04 -2.46 -20.59
N PRO A 33 22.87 -3.53 -20.56
CA PRO A 33 23.88 -3.68 -19.53
C PRO A 33 25.02 -2.67 -19.65
N VAL A 34 25.52 -2.21 -18.51
CA VAL A 34 26.74 -1.39 -18.42
C VAL A 34 27.94 -2.33 -18.26
N LEU A 35 28.67 -2.54 -19.34
CA LEU A 35 29.77 -3.52 -19.38
C LEU A 35 30.99 -3.00 -18.64
N CYS A 36 31.72 -3.87 -17.95
CA CYS A 36 32.99 -3.49 -17.34
C CYS A 36 34.04 -3.18 -18.44
N PRO A 37 34.67 -1.99 -18.47
CA PRO A 37 35.59 -1.58 -19.53
C PRO A 37 36.74 -2.56 -19.76
N MET A 38 37.22 -3.17 -18.68
CA MET A 38 38.37 -4.06 -18.69
C MET A 38 38.07 -5.47 -19.16
N THR A 39 36.87 -5.98 -18.87
CA THR A 39 36.52 -7.39 -19.12
C THR A 39 35.44 -7.56 -20.19
N GLY A 40 34.72 -6.50 -20.54
CA GLY A 40 33.52 -6.56 -21.40
C GLY A 40 32.34 -7.30 -20.77
N ALA A 41 32.44 -7.72 -19.50
CA ALA A 41 31.40 -8.49 -18.82
C ALA A 41 30.31 -7.56 -18.24
N PRO A 42 29.05 -8.01 -18.14
CA PRO A 42 27.96 -7.23 -17.53
C PRO A 42 28.04 -7.13 -16.01
N ARG A 43 29.19 -7.49 -15.42
CA ARG A 43 29.43 -7.58 -13.98
C ARG A 43 30.79 -7.00 -13.66
N TRP A 44 30.85 -6.32 -12.54
CA TRP A 44 32.01 -5.62 -12.04
C TRP A 44 32.38 -6.20 -10.69
N PRO A 45 33.64 -6.50 -10.41
CA PRO A 45 34.07 -6.74 -9.03
C PRO A 45 33.68 -5.58 -8.11
N SER A 46 33.11 -5.87 -6.93
CA SER A 46 32.85 -4.88 -5.89
C SER A 46 34.13 -4.57 -5.11
N ALA A 47 35.10 -4.02 -5.84
CA ALA A 47 36.43 -3.74 -5.37
C ALA A 47 36.87 -2.34 -5.76
N VAL A 48 37.71 -1.77 -4.92
CA VAL A 48 38.28 -0.43 -5.09
C VAL A 48 39.79 -0.49 -4.98
N PHE A 49 40.46 0.36 -5.74
CA PHE A 49 41.88 0.62 -5.60
C PHE A 49 42.07 2.13 -5.58
N LEU A 50 42.74 2.64 -4.55
CA LEU A 50 43.02 4.06 -4.40
C LEU A 50 44.43 4.35 -4.90
N ASP A 51 44.56 5.02 -6.03
CA ASP A 51 45.84 5.52 -6.53
C ASP A 51 45.94 7.02 -6.24
N HIS A 52 46.55 7.37 -5.10
CA HIS A 52 46.59 8.75 -4.61
C HIS A 52 45.15 9.30 -4.49
N GLU A 53 44.79 10.31 -5.27
CA GLU A 53 43.42 10.87 -5.31
C GLU A 53 42.51 10.17 -6.33
N THR A 54 43.01 9.25 -7.15
CA THR A 54 42.22 8.59 -8.19
C THR A 54 41.66 7.26 -7.69
N LEU A 55 40.35 7.07 -7.77
CA LEU A 55 39.70 5.80 -7.44
C LEU A 55 39.53 4.95 -8.70
N LEU A 56 40.11 3.76 -8.69
CA LEU A 56 39.83 2.72 -9.66
C LEU A 56 38.83 1.74 -9.04
N ILE A 57 37.92 1.21 -9.85
CA ILE A 57 36.90 0.25 -9.41
C ILE A 57 36.89 -1.00 -10.26
N GLY A 58 36.26 -2.07 -9.79
CA GLY A 58 36.01 -3.26 -10.61
C GLY A 58 37.29 -4.02 -10.97
N ALA A 59 37.33 -4.52 -12.20
CA ALA A 59 38.47 -5.28 -12.69
C ALA A 59 39.75 -4.43 -12.79
N ALA A 60 39.63 -3.12 -12.99
CA ALA A 60 40.77 -2.21 -12.95
C ALA A 60 41.40 -2.15 -11.56
N ALA A 61 40.58 -2.15 -10.50
CA ALA A 61 41.07 -2.24 -9.13
C ALA A 61 41.76 -3.59 -8.87
N GLN A 62 41.15 -4.69 -9.31
CA GLN A 62 41.73 -6.03 -9.14
C GLN A 62 43.07 -6.18 -9.85
N GLN A 63 43.23 -5.67 -11.06
CA GLN A 63 44.50 -5.77 -11.79
C GLN A 63 45.65 -5.04 -11.08
N ARG A 64 45.36 -3.90 -10.43
CA ARG A 64 46.39 -3.12 -9.73
C ARG A 64 46.81 -3.72 -8.39
N ARG A 65 45.97 -4.56 -7.77
CA ARG A 65 46.28 -5.19 -6.47
C ARG A 65 47.53 -6.08 -6.51
N ASP A 66 47.86 -6.66 -7.66
CA ASP A 66 49.00 -7.56 -7.79
C ASP A 66 50.33 -6.82 -7.60
N THR A 67 50.38 -5.53 -7.95
CA THR A 67 51.57 -4.70 -7.75
C THR A 67 51.55 -3.96 -6.42
N ARG A 68 50.38 -3.45 -5.97
CA ARG A 68 50.25 -2.62 -4.77
C ARG A 68 49.06 -3.08 -3.90
N PRO A 69 49.12 -4.25 -3.26
CA PRO A 69 47.97 -4.87 -2.59
C PRO A 69 47.42 -4.07 -1.41
N ARG A 70 48.22 -3.23 -0.75
CA ARG A 70 47.76 -2.36 0.35
C ARG A 70 46.78 -1.27 -0.07
N TRP A 71 46.81 -0.88 -1.35
CA TRP A 71 45.96 0.18 -1.89
C TRP A 71 44.67 -0.38 -2.50
N TYR A 72 44.44 -1.68 -2.36
CA TYR A 72 43.26 -2.39 -2.82
C TYR A 72 42.39 -2.80 -1.63
N ALA A 73 41.08 -2.65 -1.78
CA ALA A 73 40.11 -3.20 -0.85
C ALA A 73 38.94 -3.85 -1.57
N SER A 74 38.48 -4.96 -1.02
CA SER A 74 37.17 -5.56 -1.28
C SER A 74 36.28 -5.43 -0.05
N GLY A 75 34.98 -5.67 -0.17
CA GLY A 75 34.07 -5.59 0.97
C GLY A 75 33.57 -4.18 1.28
N LEU A 76 33.57 -3.30 0.27
CA LEU A 76 33.00 -1.95 0.36
C LEU A 76 31.57 -1.95 0.89
N ARG A 77 30.74 -2.92 0.48
CA ARG A 77 29.39 -3.12 1.03
C ARG A 77 29.40 -3.28 2.54
N SER A 78 30.24 -4.16 3.07
CA SER A 78 30.35 -4.39 4.52
C SER A 78 30.83 -3.14 5.26
N SER A 79 31.72 -2.35 4.65
CA SER A 79 32.18 -1.08 5.22
C SER A 79 31.06 -0.06 5.33
N VAL A 80 30.22 0.05 4.30
CA VAL A 80 29.00 0.89 4.32
C VAL A 80 28.01 0.40 5.37
N ASP A 81 27.79 -0.92 5.44
CA ASP A 81 26.77 -1.50 6.31
C ASP A 81 27.13 -1.40 7.79
N THR A 82 28.43 -1.48 8.13
CA THR A 82 28.94 -1.44 9.51
C THR A 82 29.46 -0.06 9.93
N GLY A 83 29.66 0.86 8.98
CA GLY A 83 30.37 2.12 9.20
C GLY A 83 31.88 1.95 9.45
N THR A 84 32.43 0.73 9.37
CA THR A 84 33.85 0.47 9.61
C THR A 84 34.67 0.90 8.39
N PRO A 85 35.62 1.84 8.51
CA PRO A 85 36.47 2.27 7.40
C PRO A 85 37.30 1.13 6.79
N LEU A 86 37.60 1.23 5.49
CA LEU A 86 38.48 0.29 4.79
C LEU A 86 39.94 0.73 4.91
N PRO A 87 40.88 -0.19 5.22
CA PRO A 87 42.30 0.11 5.16
C PRO A 87 42.74 0.24 3.70
N LEU A 88 43.24 1.42 3.32
CA LEU A 88 43.74 1.72 1.99
C LEU A 88 45.05 2.51 2.10
N GLY A 89 46.13 1.92 1.63
CA GLY A 89 47.48 2.48 1.76
C GLY A 89 47.92 2.53 3.23
N GLU A 90 48.28 3.72 3.68
CA GLU A 90 48.67 4.00 5.08
C GLU A 90 47.51 4.55 5.93
N GLY A 91 46.32 4.71 5.33
CA GLY A 91 45.17 5.33 5.96
C GLY A 91 43.94 4.43 6.01
N GLN A 92 42.86 5.02 6.51
CA GLN A 92 41.53 4.41 6.49
C GLN A 92 40.56 5.35 5.79
N VAL A 93 39.75 4.81 4.88
CA VAL A 93 38.77 5.59 4.12
C VAL A 93 37.38 5.08 4.42
N ALA A 94 36.45 6.01 4.64
CA ALA A 94 35.07 5.66 4.96
C ALA A 94 34.39 4.96 3.76
N GLY A 95 33.64 3.89 4.04
CA GLY A 95 32.91 3.16 2.99
C GLY A 95 31.89 4.03 2.25
N GLY A 96 31.26 4.98 2.95
CA GLY A 96 30.32 5.91 2.34
C GLY A 96 30.93 6.80 1.26
N GLU A 97 32.08 7.40 1.58
CA GLU A 97 32.85 8.22 0.63
C GLU A 97 33.27 7.39 -0.60
N LEU A 98 33.78 6.18 -0.36
CA LEU A 98 34.17 5.26 -1.43
C LEU A 98 32.99 4.83 -2.29
N LEU A 99 31.80 4.61 -1.71
CA LEU A 99 30.60 4.25 -2.47
C LEU A 99 30.10 5.41 -3.33
N ALA A 100 30.06 6.64 -2.81
CA ALA A 100 29.70 7.82 -3.60
C ALA A 100 30.63 7.97 -4.83
N ARG A 101 31.94 7.83 -4.62
CA ARG A 101 32.94 7.85 -5.70
C ARG A 101 32.79 6.66 -6.65
N TYR A 102 32.50 5.47 -6.14
CA TYR A 102 32.23 4.27 -6.95
C TYR A 102 31.04 4.49 -7.89
N LEU A 103 29.93 5.01 -7.36
CA LEU A 103 28.73 5.32 -8.14
C LEU A 103 29.00 6.39 -9.22
N SER A 104 29.83 7.40 -8.93
CA SER A 104 30.26 8.38 -9.93
C SER A 104 31.02 7.75 -11.09
N VAL A 105 31.88 6.76 -10.83
CA VAL A 105 32.60 6.05 -11.89
C VAL A 105 31.66 5.15 -12.70
N VAL A 106 30.73 4.44 -12.04
CA VAL A 106 29.70 3.63 -12.73
C VAL A 106 28.81 4.51 -13.62
N ARG A 107 28.40 5.68 -13.12
CA ARG A 107 27.64 6.66 -13.88
C ARG A 107 28.39 7.13 -15.11
N ALA A 108 29.64 7.57 -14.95
CA ALA A 108 30.44 8.05 -16.06
C ALA A 108 30.59 6.98 -17.15
N GLU A 109 30.76 5.72 -16.75
CA GLU A 109 30.83 4.60 -17.69
C GLU A 109 29.48 4.30 -18.36
N ALA A 110 28.38 4.36 -17.60
CA ALA A 110 27.04 4.18 -18.15
C ALA A 110 26.70 5.27 -19.18
N GLU A 111 26.99 6.54 -18.88
CA GLU A 111 26.82 7.67 -19.81
C GLU A 111 27.71 7.51 -21.06
N ARG A 112 28.95 7.03 -20.89
CA ARG A 112 29.87 6.76 -22.00
C ARG A 112 29.37 5.66 -22.94
N GLN A 113 28.83 4.56 -22.39
CA GLN A 113 28.29 3.46 -23.19
C GLN A 113 26.91 3.76 -23.79
N HIS A 114 26.09 4.51 -23.07
CA HIS A 114 24.73 4.85 -23.49
C HIS A 114 24.71 6.01 -24.51
N GLY A 115 25.63 6.97 -24.39
CA GLY A 115 25.75 8.13 -25.27
C GLY A 115 24.94 9.35 -24.84
N GLU A 116 24.20 9.27 -23.73
CA GLU A 116 23.40 10.37 -23.17
C GLU A 116 23.65 10.53 -21.67
N ARG A 117 23.34 11.72 -21.14
CA ARG A 117 23.41 12.00 -19.71
C ARG A 117 22.32 11.24 -18.96
N ILE A 118 22.67 10.69 -17.80
CA ILE A 118 21.72 9.93 -16.96
C ILE A 118 21.52 10.69 -15.66
N GLU A 119 20.27 11.05 -15.37
CA GLU A 119 19.93 11.88 -14.19
C GLU A 119 19.21 11.11 -13.09
N ARG A 120 18.75 9.89 -13.40
CA ARG A 120 17.99 9.05 -12.48
C ARG A 120 18.78 7.81 -12.11
N LEU A 121 18.74 7.46 -10.83
CA LEU A 121 19.35 6.26 -10.27
C LEU A 121 18.30 5.48 -9.49
N ALA A 122 18.21 4.18 -9.73
CA ALA A 122 17.63 3.24 -8.79
C ALA A 122 18.71 2.26 -8.32
N MET A 123 18.74 1.95 -7.03
CA MET A 123 19.66 0.98 -6.46
C MET A 123 18.90 -0.12 -5.74
N THR A 124 19.44 -1.33 -5.80
CA THR A 124 18.97 -2.41 -4.94
C THR A 124 19.60 -2.27 -3.55
N VAL A 125 18.86 -2.70 -2.54
CA VAL A 125 19.34 -2.82 -1.17
C VAL A 125 18.94 -4.18 -0.60
N PRO A 126 19.69 -4.73 0.37
CA PRO A 126 19.31 -5.96 1.05
C PRO A 126 17.88 -5.87 1.56
N ALA A 127 17.11 -6.94 1.44
CA ALA A 127 15.77 -7.04 1.99
C ALA A 127 15.68 -6.64 3.48
N GLY A 128 16.79 -6.89 4.22
CA GLY A 128 17.03 -6.46 5.60
C GLY A 128 16.87 -4.97 5.88
N TYR A 129 16.92 -4.15 4.83
CA TYR A 129 16.90 -2.70 4.94
C TYR A 129 15.44 -2.29 4.91
N GLY A 130 14.76 -2.53 6.03
CA GLY A 130 13.36 -2.17 6.21
C GLY A 130 13.13 -0.67 5.95
N PRO A 131 11.87 -0.23 5.78
CA PRO A 131 11.55 1.14 5.35
C PRO A 131 12.15 2.26 6.22
N LEU A 132 12.40 2.00 7.51
CA LEU A 132 12.95 2.95 8.49
C LEU A 132 14.44 2.70 8.80
N ASP A 133 15.12 1.84 8.04
CA ASP A 133 16.53 1.56 8.27
C ASP A 133 17.39 2.77 7.87
N PRO A 134 18.22 3.33 8.77
CA PRO A 134 19.02 4.52 8.50
C PRO A 134 20.05 4.31 7.38
N ARG A 135 20.43 3.05 7.08
CA ARG A 135 21.34 2.74 5.97
C ARG A 135 20.71 3.05 4.61
N ARG A 136 19.37 3.08 4.50
CA ARG A 136 18.68 3.52 3.28
C ARG A 136 18.91 5.01 3.03
N GLU A 137 18.71 5.84 4.03
CA GLU A 137 18.97 7.29 3.94
C GLU A 137 20.44 7.56 3.63
N ALA A 138 21.35 6.82 4.26
CA ALA A 138 22.78 6.90 3.99
C ALA A 138 23.10 6.56 2.52
N MET A 139 22.50 5.51 1.95
CA MET A 139 22.69 5.18 0.53
C MET A 139 22.12 6.26 -0.42
N VAL A 140 20.98 6.87 -0.09
CA VAL A 140 20.44 8.01 -0.86
C VAL A 140 21.38 9.22 -0.80
N ALA A 141 21.97 9.51 0.37
CA ALA A 141 22.94 10.59 0.52
C ALA A 141 24.20 10.35 -0.32
N MET A 142 24.77 9.13 -0.28
CA MET A 142 25.93 8.76 -1.11
C MET A 142 25.62 8.84 -2.61
N ALA A 143 24.41 8.47 -3.02
CA ALA A 143 23.96 8.65 -4.40
C ALA A 143 23.82 10.12 -4.78
N ALA A 144 23.33 10.97 -3.87
CA ALA A 144 23.26 12.42 -4.07
C ALA A 144 24.65 13.03 -4.26
N GLU A 145 25.64 12.60 -3.47
CA GLU A 145 27.06 12.96 -3.64
C GLU A 145 27.62 12.49 -5.00
N ALA A 146 27.14 11.36 -5.53
CA ALA A 146 27.45 10.89 -6.89
C ALA A 146 26.70 11.63 -8.01
N GLY A 147 25.93 12.67 -7.67
CA GLY A 147 25.19 13.52 -8.60
C GLY A 147 23.79 12.98 -8.97
N PHE A 148 23.20 12.11 -8.13
CA PHE A 148 21.83 11.64 -8.23
C PHE A 148 20.99 12.11 -7.02
N PRO A 149 20.40 13.31 -7.06
CA PRO A 149 19.78 13.94 -5.89
C PRO A 149 18.51 13.24 -5.38
N ALA A 150 17.92 12.36 -6.19
CA ALA A 150 16.68 11.65 -5.87
C ALA A 150 16.79 10.16 -6.24
N ALA A 151 17.81 9.49 -5.69
CA ALA A 151 17.99 8.06 -5.91
C ALA A 151 16.85 7.24 -5.28
N GLU A 152 16.41 6.22 -6.00
CA GLU A 152 15.35 5.33 -5.57
C GLU A 152 15.95 4.02 -5.06
N LEU A 153 15.33 3.42 -4.04
CA LEU A 153 15.82 2.17 -3.45
C LEU A 153 14.75 1.09 -3.52
N VAL A 154 15.11 -0.07 -4.07
CA VAL A 154 14.26 -1.26 -4.13
C VAL A 154 14.92 -2.41 -3.37
N SER A 155 14.12 -3.24 -2.68
CA SER A 155 14.65 -4.47 -2.07
C SER A 155 15.13 -5.43 -3.15
N ASP A 156 16.29 -6.05 -2.95
CA ASP A 156 16.85 -7.11 -3.80
C ASP A 156 15.87 -8.25 -4.04
N ALA A 157 15.16 -8.70 -3.00
CA ALA A 157 14.17 -9.76 -3.09
C ALA A 157 12.92 -9.33 -3.86
N VAL A 158 12.45 -8.10 -3.64
CA VAL A 158 11.33 -7.53 -4.42
C VAL A 158 11.73 -7.39 -5.89
N ALA A 159 12.94 -6.94 -6.17
CA ALA A 159 13.47 -6.84 -7.52
C ALA A 159 13.59 -8.23 -8.16
N ALA A 160 14.15 -9.23 -7.47
CA ALA A 160 14.27 -10.60 -7.97
C ALA A 160 12.93 -11.20 -8.41
N LEU A 161 11.85 -11.01 -7.63
CA LEU A 161 10.50 -11.46 -8.00
C LEU A 161 9.94 -10.77 -9.26
N ARG A 162 10.49 -9.62 -9.63
CA ARG A 162 10.10 -8.85 -10.81
C ARG A 162 10.93 -9.21 -12.04
N ASP A 163 11.98 -10.04 -11.91
CA ASP A 163 12.81 -10.46 -13.04
C ASP A 163 11.93 -11.15 -14.11
N PRO A 164 11.85 -10.61 -15.35
CA PRO A 164 11.09 -11.24 -16.42
C PRO A 164 11.58 -12.67 -16.76
N LEU A 165 12.84 -13.00 -16.43
CA LEU A 165 13.41 -14.32 -16.71
C LEU A 165 13.23 -15.34 -15.58
N LEU A 166 12.70 -14.93 -14.42
CA LEU A 166 12.38 -15.86 -13.33
C LEU A 166 11.28 -16.84 -13.73
N ARG A 167 10.39 -16.44 -14.67
CA ARG A 167 9.26 -17.23 -15.18
C ARG A 167 8.34 -17.76 -14.07
N ALA A 168 8.25 -17.02 -12.97
CA ALA A 168 7.26 -17.25 -11.93
C ALA A 168 5.97 -16.51 -12.31
N ASP A 169 4.83 -17.21 -12.23
CA ASP A 169 3.49 -16.61 -12.39
C ASP A 169 2.61 -16.94 -11.17
N PRO A 170 3.01 -16.47 -9.97
CA PRO A 170 2.24 -16.72 -8.76
C PRO A 170 0.95 -15.90 -8.78
N ALA A 171 -0.17 -16.53 -8.40
CA ALA A 171 -1.47 -15.88 -8.30
C ALA A 171 -1.50 -14.76 -7.25
N GLU A 172 -2.51 -13.88 -7.34
CA GLU A 172 -2.79 -12.88 -6.31
C GLU A 172 -2.89 -13.52 -4.92
N GLY A 173 -2.22 -12.93 -3.93
CA GLY A 173 -2.21 -13.43 -2.55
C GLY A 173 -1.30 -14.64 -2.31
N ALA A 174 -0.65 -15.21 -3.35
CA ALA A 174 0.25 -16.34 -3.21
C ALA A 174 1.46 -16.02 -2.34
N ILE A 175 1.93 -17.02 -1.59
CA ILE A 175 3.15 -16.92 -0.78
C ILE A 175 4.34 -17.42 -1.58
N VAL A 176 5.38 -16.61 -1.70
CA VAL A 176 6.60 -16.95 -2.44
C VAL A 176 7.81 -16.80 -1.52
N LEU A 177 8.70 -17.79 -1.55
CA LEU A 177 9.97 -17.73 -0.88
C LEU A 177 11.04 -17.23 -1.86
N VAL A 178 11.86 -16.27 -1.48
CA VAL A 178 13.03 -15.84 -2.25
C VAL A 178 14.29 -16.24 -1.49
N CYS A 179 15.13 -17.05 -2.12
CA CYS A 179 16.46 -17.41 -1.64
C CYS A 179 17.48 -16.67 -2.52
N ASP A 180 18.06 -15.58 -2.00
CA ASP A 180 19.16 -14.87 -2.65
C ASP A 180 20.49 -15.36 -2.10
N LEU A 181 21.23 -16.10 -2.91
CA LEU A 181 22.48 -16.74 -2.54
C LEU A 181 23.66 -15.94 -3.10
N GLY A 182 23.90 -14.78 -2.50
CA GLY A 182 25.08 -13.95 -2.74
C GLY A 182 26.28 -14.34 -1.87
N ALA A 183 27.07 -13.34 -1.47
CA ALA A 183 28.12 -13.50 -0.46
C ALA A 183 27.53 -13.90 0.90
N SER A 184 26.43 -13.24 1.26
CA SER A 184 25.52 -13.65 2.32
C SER A 184 24.31 -14.29 1.65
N TRP A 185 23.76 -15.34 2.28
CA TRP A 185 22.57 -16.01 1.80
C TRP A 185 21.37 -15.46 2.55
N THR A 186 20.41 -14.86 1.87
CA THR A 186 19.20 -14.34 2.51
C THR A 186 18.00 -15.16 2.08
N VAL A 187 17.04 -15.27 2.99
CA VAL A 187 15.74 -15.88 2.69
C VAL A 187 14.68 -14.88 3.06
N THR A 188 13.77 -14.59 2.13
CA THR A 188 12.65 -13.68 2.39
C THR A 188 11.35 -14.32 1.96
N LEU A 189 10.29 -14.08 2.73
CA LEU A 189 8.95 -14.58 2.45
C LEU A 189 8.11 -13.41 1.97
N HIS A 190 7.46 -13.55 0.83
CA HIS A 190 6.64 -12.51 0.21
C HIS A 190 5.22 -12.99 -0.02
N ARG A 191 4.25 -12.09 0.15
CA ARG A 191 2.91 -12.23 -0.37
C ARG A 191 2.79 -11.44 -1.66
N MET A 192 2.31 -12.08 -2.71
CA MET A 192 2.07 -11.40 -3.98
C MET A 192 0.82 -10.51 -3.86
N HIS A 193 0.97 -9.22 -4.15
CA HIS A 193 -0.16 -8.29 -4.23
C HIS A 193 -0.08 -7.46 -5.52
N ALA A 194 -0.73 -7.95 -6.56
CA ALA A 194 -0.66 -7.48 -7.94
C ALA A 194 0.80 -7.19 -8.34
N GLU A 195 1.09 -5.92 -8.62
CA GLU A 195 2.40 -5.46 -9.04
C GLU A 195 3.37 -5.13 -7.89
N HIS A 196 2.99 -5.39 -6.63
CA HIS A 196 3.76 -5.02 -5.44
C HIS A 196 3.89 -6.22 -4.49
N PRO A 197 4.98 -7.01 -4.55
CA PRO A 197 5.23 -8.06 -3.57
C PRO A 197 5.42 -7.42 -2.19
N ILE A 198 4.75 -7.98 -1.18
CA ILE A 198 4.84 -7.52 0.20
C ILE A 198 5.72 -8.49 0.96
N GLN A 199 6.86 -8.02 1.46
CA GLN A 199 7.73 -8.80 2.33
C GLN A 199 7.06 -9.03 3.68
N LEU A 200 6.93 -10.29 4.08
CA LEU A 200 6.32 -10.72 5.34
C LEU A 200 7.38 -11.02 6.40
N ALA A 201 8.51 -11.58 5.98
CA ALA A 201 9.60 -11.97 6.86
C ALA A 201 10.90 -12.10 6.10
N GLU A 202 12.00 -12.10 6.84
CA GLU A 202 13.35 -12.28 6.32
C GLU A 202 14.25 -13.00 7.31
N ASP A 203 15.26 -13.69 6.80
CA ASP A 203 16.35 -14.29 7.56
C ASP A 203 17.65 -14.13 6.78
N THR A 204 18.77 -14.07 7.48
CA THR A 204 20.11 -14.01 6.89
C THR A 204 20.96 -15.17 7.39
N CYS A 205 21.64 -15.83 6.46
CA CYS A 205 22.56 -16.92 6.66
C CYS A 205 23.94 -16.52 6.13
N SER A 206 25.01 -16.74 6.91
CA SER A 206 26.38 -16.42 6.50
C SER A 206 27.01 -17.45 5.54
N GLY A 207 26.21 -18.27 4.85
CA GLY A 207 26.66 -19.49 4.17
C GLY A 207 27.64 -19.30 3.00
N GLY A 208 27.59 -18.17 2.28
CA GLY A 208 28.43 -17.93 1.10
C GLY A 208 29.89 -17.61 1.43
N GLN A 209 30.14 -16.70 2.37
CA GLN A 209 31.49 -16.36 2.84
C GLN A 209 32.17 -17.56 3.52
N SER A 210 31.39 -18.40 4.20
CA SER A 210 31.90 -19.64 4.78
C SER A 210 32.42 -20.61 3.73
N LEU A 211 31.78 -20.73 2.56
CA LEU A 211 32.19 -21.70 1.54
C LEU A 211 33.55 -21.35 0.91
N ASP A 212 33.78 -20.10 0.51
CA ASP A 212 35.09 -19.68 -0.02
C ASP A 212 36.21 -19.89 1.02
N SER A 213 35.90 -19.66 2.30
CA SER A 213 36.84 -19.89 3.41
C SER A 213 37.14 -21.37 3.65
N ILE A 214 36.12 -22.24 3.56
CA ILE A 214 36.28 -23.70 3.66
C ILE A 214 37.14 -24.22 2.50
N LEU A 215 36.88 -23.77 1.28
CA LEU A 215 37.70 -24.14 0.11
C LEU A 215 39.15 -23.66 0.23
N LEU A 216 39.38 -22.47 0.82
CA LEU A 216 40.73 -21.99 1.08
C LEU A 216 41.45 -22.83 2.14
N GLN A 217 40.74 -23.30 3.17
CA GLN A 217 41.29 -24.23 4.17
C GLN A 217 41.64 -25.59 3.54
N ASP A 218 40.78 -26.11 2.66
CA ASP A 218 41.03 -27.35 1.93
C ASP A 218 42.22 -27.23 0.97
N LEU A 219 42.34 -26.09 0.27
CA LEU A 219 43.52 -25.77 -0.54
C LEU A 219 44.79 -25.76 0.31
N ALA A 220 44.74 -25.13 1.49
CA ALA A 220 45.87 -25.08 2.42
C ALA A 220 46.26 -26.47 2.97
N ALA A 221 45.28 -27.33 3.21
CA ALA A 221 45.50 -28.71 3.66
C ALA A 221 46.05 -29.61 2.53
N THR A 222 45.62 -29.39 1.29
CA THR A 222 46.06 -30.16 0.12
C THR A 222 47.47 -29.77 -0.34
N LEU A 223 47.84 -28.49 -0.16
CA LEU A 223 49.15 -27.95 -0.52
C LEU A 223 49.88 -27.38 0.72
N PRO A 224 50.18 -28.21 1.74
CA PRO A 224 50.67 -27.76 3.04
C PRO A 224 52.05 -27.12 2.98
N ASP A 225 52.88 -27.50 2.00
CA ASP A 225 54.22 -26.96 1.82
C ASP A 225 54.23 -25.59 1.10
N TRP A 226 53.11 -25.21 0.47
CA TRP A 226 53.05 -24.05 -0.44
C TRP A 226 52.15 -22.94 0.08
N VAL A 227 50.96 -23.29 0.56
CA VAL A 227 49.90 -22.32 0.82
C VAL A 227 50.00 -21.69 2.22
N PRO A 228 50.13 -22.45 3.33
CA PRO A 228 50.20 -21.85 4.66
C PRO A 228 51.32 -20.81 4.83
N ALA A 229 52.54 -21.14 4.37
CA ALA A 229 53.68 -20.23 4.45
C ALA A 229 53.45 -18.93 3.66
N ALA A 230 52.86 -19.03 2.47
CA ALA A 230 52.54 -17.87 1.63
C ALA A 230 51.46 -16.98 2.27
N LEU A 231 50.39 -17.57 2.82
CA LEU A 231 49.29 -16.81 3.46
C LEU A 231 49.70 -16.10 4.75
N SER A 232 50.72 -16.64 5.43
CA SER A 232 51.30 -16.09 6.66
C SER A 232 52.47 -15.12 6.41
N ALA A 233 52.91 -14.93 5.16
CA ALA A 233 53.97 -13.98 4.85
C ALA A 233 53.57 -12.55 5.30
N PRO A 234 54.51 -11.76 5.84
CA PRO A 234 54.21 -10.41 6.30
C PRO A 234 54.00 -9.44 5.13
N GLY A 235 53.27 -8.35 5.40
CA GLY A 235 53.13 -7.24 4.45
C GLY A 235 52.49 -7.64 3.12
N ASP A 236 53.03 -7.09 2.03
CA ASP A 236 52.42 -7.16 0.70
C ASP A 236 52.44 -8.56 0.11
N ASP A 237 53.45 -9.36 0.44
CA ASP A 237 53.57 -10.74 -0.05
C ASP A 237 52.44 -11.62 0.49
N GLY A 238 52.12 -11.49 1.78
CA GLY A 238 50.99 -12.19 2.38
C GLY A 238 49.65 -11.73 1.83
N LEU A 239 49.48 -10.42 1.60
CA LEU A 239 48.25 -9.89 0.99
C LEU A 239 48.05 -10.40 -0.43
N ARG A 240 49.11 -10.38 -1.26
CA ARG A 240 49.09 -10.98 -2.60
C ARG A 240 48.71 -12.45 -2.54
N ALA A 241 49.36 -13.23 -1.69
CA ALA A 241 49.09 -14.66 -1.55
C ALA A 241 47.62 -14.92 -1.20
N ARG A 242 47.04 -14.13 -0.28
CA ARG A 242 45.63 -14.23 0.10
C ARG A 242 44.69 -13.93 -1.06
N PHE A 243 44.92 -12.85 -1.80
CA PHE A 243 44.09 -12.51 -2.95
C PHE A 243 44.19 -13.57 -4.07
N THR A 244 45.41 -14.03 -4.38
CA THR A 244 45.64 -15.08 -5.38
C THR A 244 44.93 -16.38 -5.00
N ALA A 245 45.08 -16.83 -3.75
CA ALA A 245 44.45 -18.06 -3.28
C ALA A 245 42.91 -17.95 -3.25
N ALA A 246 42.36 -16.83 -2.79
CA ALA A 246 40.92 -16.58 -2.79
C ALA A 246 40.32 -16.59 -4.20
N ASP A 247 41.00 -15.95 -5.16
CA ASP A 247 40.53 -15.94 -6.55
C ASP A 247 40.69 -17.29 -7.22
N PHE A 248 41.75 -18.03 -6.89
CA PHE A 248 41.97 -19.39 -7.38
C PHE A 248 40.82 -20.33 -6.99
N VAL A 249 40.47 -20.39 -5.69
CA VAL A 249 39.36 -21.26 -5.24
C VAL A 249 38.02 -20.81 -5.80
N ARG A 250 37.78 -19.50 -5.93
CA ARG A 250 36.54 -18.98 -6.51
C ARG A 250 36.39 -19.33 -7.99
N ARG A 251 37.47 -19.24 -8.77
CA ARG A 251 37.47 -19.64 -10.18
C ARG A 251 37.13 -21.14 -10.33
N LEU A 252 37.77 -22.00 -9.54
CA LEU A 252 37.48 -23.45 -9.57
C LEU A 252 36.04 -23.75 -9.16
N LYS A 253 35.55 -23.13 -8.08
CA LYS A 253 34.15 -23.22 -7.64
C LYS A 253 33.18 -22.84 -8.78
N HIS A 254 33.42 -21.72 -9.45
CA HIS A 254 32.55 -21.25 -10.54
C HIS A 254 32.58 -22.18 -11.75
N ARG A 255 33.73 -22.79 -12.09
CA ARG A 255 33.81 -23.79 -13.17
C ARG A 255 32.95 -25.02 -12.91
N LEU A 256 32.87 -25.47 -11.66
CA LEU A 256 32.05 -26.64 -11.27
C LEU A 256 30.54 -26.44 -11.44
N ALA A 257 30.06 -25.21 -11.67
CA ALA A 257 28.69 -24.98 -12.10
C ALA A 257 28.40 -25.62 -13.47
N ALA A 258 29.40 -25.72 -14.36
CA ALA A 258 29.29 -26.32 -15.69
C ALA A 258 29.99 -27.68 -15.79
N ASP A 259 31.13 -27.83 -15.12
CA ASP A 259 32.00 -29.02 -15.20
C ASP A 259 31.76 -29.99 -14.02
N GLU A 260 31.94 -31.30 -14.22
CA GLU A 260 31.91 -32.30 -13.13
C GLU A 260 33.15 -32.23 -12.23
N GLN A 261 34.29 -31.81 -12.80
CA GLN A 261 35.57 -31.67 -12.12
C GLN A 261 36.31 -30.45 -12.66
N ALA A 262 36.99 -29.72 -11.77
CA ALA A 262 37.85 -28.61 -12.12
C ALA A 262 39.23 -28.82 -11.47
N SER A 263 40.28 -28.64 -12.26
CA SER A 263 41.68 -28.73 -11.82
C SER A 263 42.46 -27.57 -12.42
N ASP A 264 43.36 -26.99 -11.63
CA ASP A 264 44.22 -25.88 -12.05
C ASP A 264 45.46 -25.77 -11.12
N TRP A 265 46.44 -24.98 -11.52
CA TRP A 265 47.67 -24.73 -10.75
C TRP A 265 47.60 -23.35 -10.08
N LEU A 266 47.87 -23.30 -8.77
CA LEU A 266 47.88 -22.03 -8.03
C LEU A 266 48.98 -21.09 -8.53
N ALA A 267 50.16 -21.64 -8.79
CA ALA A 267 51.31 -20.96 -9.38
C ALA A 267 52.21 -21.98 -10.10
N ALA A 268 53.13 -21.48 -10.94
CA ALA A 268 54.10 -22.33 -11.61
C ALA A 268 54.96 -23.10 -10.58
N GLY A 269 55.12 -24.42 -10.76
CA GLY A 269 55.88 -25.29 -9.85
C GLY A 269 55.09 -25.81 -8.65
N VAL A 270 53.86 -25.32 -8.41
CA VAL A 270 52.95 -25.85 -7.38
C VAL A 270 52.18 -27.04 -7.98
N PRO A 271 51.95 -28.15 -7.25
CA PRO A 271 51.08 -29.23 -7.71
C PRO A 271 49.65 -28.74 -8.03
N PRO A 272 48.95 -29.36 -9.00
CA PRO A 272 47.58 -28.97 -9.32
C PRO A 272 46.64 -29.30 -8.16
N TYR A 273 45.71 -28.39 -7.88
CA TYR A 273 44.60 -28.63 -6.96
C TYR A 273 43.35 -28.99 -7.78
N SER A 274 42.67 -30.06 -7.37
CA SER A 274 41.50 -30.60 -8.07
C SER A 274 40.31 -30.64 -7.14
N LEU A 275 39.16 -30.19 -7.65
CA LEU A 275 37.89 -30.21 -6.95
C LEU A 275 36.84 -30.82 -7.88
N ASP A 276 36.01 -31.73 -7.37
CA ASP A 276 34.86 -32.28 -8.09
C ASP A 276 33.54 -31.76 -7.50
N ARG A 277 32.43 -31.96 -8.21
CA ARG A 277 31.10 -31.55 -7.73
C ARG A 277 30.72 -32.19 -6.41
N ALA A 278 31.06 -33.46 -6.21
CA ALA A 278 30.76 -34.17 -4.98
C ALA A 278 31.47 -33.56 -3.77
N ALA A 279 32.73 -33.13 -3.92
CA ALA A 279 33.49 -32.42 -2.91
C ALA A 279 32.89 -31.03 -2.65
N LEU A 280 32.56 -30.28 -3.71
CA LEU A 280 31.92 -28.99 -3.57
C LEU A 280 30.58 -29.09 -2.82
N ASP A 281 29.74 -30.07 -3.15
CA ASP A 281 28.48 -30.32 -2.45
C ASP A 281 28.72 -30.69 -0.97
N ARG A 282 29.74 -31.51 -0.66
CA ARG A 282 30.12 -31.80 0.74
C ARG A 282 30.55 -30.55 1.50
N PHE A 283 31.32 -29.65 0.87
CA PHE A 283 31.74 -28.40 1.48
C PHE A 283 30.57 -27.41 1.65
N ALA A 284 29.60 -27.43 0.73
CA ALA A 284 28.42 -26.57 0.79
C ALA A 284 27.32 -27.10 1.75
N GLU A 285 27.32 -28.40 2.06
CA GLU A 285 26.28 -29.06 2.86
C GLU A 285 25.93 -28.34 4.18
N PRO A 286 26.88 -27.85 5.00
CA PRO A 286 26.54 -27.09 6.20
C PRO A 286 25.72 -25.83 5.91
N SER A 287 26.11 -25.07 4.88
CA SER A 287 25.41 -23.86 4.44
C SER A 287 24.03 -24.19 3.86
N VAL A 288 23.91 -25.27 3.08
CA VAL A 288 22.63 -25.74 2.53
C VAL A 288 21.68 -26.17 3.64
N ARG A 289 22.13 -26.94 4.63
CA ARG A 289 21.28 -27.32 5.78
C ARG A 289 20.80 -26.11 6.57
N TRP A 290 21.66 -25.11 6.77
CA TRP A 290 21.25 -23.86 7.39
C TRP A 290 20.20 -23.14 6.55
N LEU A 291 20.41 -23.01 5.24
CA LEU A 291 19.43 -22.41 4.33
C LEU A 291 18.06 -23.08 4.47
N LEU A 292 18.00 -24.42 4.41
CA LEU A 292 16.76 -25.17 4.57
C LEU A 292 16.11 -24.93 5.95
N ALA A 293 16.91 -24.88 7.01
CA ALA A 293 16.42 -24.58 8.36
C ALA A 293 15.83 -23.16 8.48
N SER A 294 16.52 -22.15 7.93
CA SER A 294 16.02 -20.77 7.87
C SER A 294 14.73 -20.67 7.06
N CYS A 295 14.64 -21.36 5.92
CA CYS A 295 13.42 -21.43 5.13
C CYS A 295 12.26 -22.02 5.94
N ARG A 296 12.45 -23.18 6.59
CA ARG A 296 11.43 -23.79 7.47
C ARG A 296 11.01 -22.87 8.60
N ALA A 297 11.98 -22.30 9.32
CA ALA A 297 11.73 -21.41 10.45
C ALA A 297 10.95 -20.17 10.03
N MET A 298 11.27 -19.61 8.86
CA MET A 298 10.58 -18.45 8.33
C MET A 298 9.14 -18.74 7.90
N ILE A 299 8.92 -19.84 7.18
CA ILE A 299 7.57 -20.28 6.81
C ILE A 299 6.71 -20.44 8.07
N ALA A 300 7.25 -21.15 9.07
CA ALA A 300 6.54 -21.41 10.32
C ALA A 300 6.23 -20.15 11.13
N ARG A 301 7.21 -19.24 11.34
CA ARG A 301 7.00 -18.01 12.13
C ARG A 301 6.05 -17.02 11.45
N SER A 302 5.92 -17.10 10.13
CA SER A 302 4.93 -16.32 9.36
C SER A 302 3.54 -16.96 9.34
N GLY A 303 3.33 -18.08 10.05
CA GLY A 303 2.03 -18.72 10.19
C GLY A 303 1.61 -19.58 9.00
N PHE A 304 2.55 -19.97 8.13
CA PHE A 304 2.28 -20.82 6.96
C PHE A 304 2.89 -22.21 7.12
N THR A 305 2.42 -23.12 6.28
CA THR A 305 2.99 -24.44 6.07
C THR A 305 3.78 -24.49 4.75
N PRO A 306 4.77 -25.39 4.60
CA PRO A 306 5.49 -25.57 3.33
C PRO A 306 4.57 -25.78 2.11
N GLY A 307 3.41 -26.41 2.30
CA GLY A 307 2.42 -26.66 1.25
C GLY A 307 1.69 -25.41 0.74
N GLU A 308 1.72 -24.31 1.49
CA GLU A 308 1.08 -23.03 1.13
C GLU A 308 2.01 -22.11 0.31
N VAL A 309 3.32 -22.38 0.31
CA VAL A 309 4.30 -21.60 -0.47
C VAL A 309 4.17 -21.92 -1.94
N ALA A 310 3.68 -21.04 -2.81
CA ALA A 310 3.48 -21.31 -4.24
C ALA A 310 4.76 -21.74 -4.99
N GLY A 311 5.92 -21.22 -4.58
CA GLY A 311 7.21 -21.60 -5.13
C GLY A 311 8.37 -20.86 -4.48
N ILE A 312 9.58 -21.22 -4.90
CA ILE A 312 10.83 -20.70 -4.36
C ILE A 312 11.61 -20.04 -5.51
N ALA A 313 11.79 -18.74 -5.46
CA ALA A 313 12.68 -18.00 -6.34
C ALA A 313 14.13 -18.15 -5.85
N LEU A 314 15.00 -18.74 -6.66
CA LEU A 314 16.40 -18.99 -6.35
C LEU A 314 17.29 -18.09 -7.22
N VAL A 315 17.90 -17.08 -6.61
CA VAL A 315 18.67 -16.02 -7.28
C VAL A 315 20.04 -15.82 -6.61
N GLY A 316 20.88 -14.97 -7.19
CA GLY A 316 22.25 -14.72 -6.71
C GLY A 316 23.30 -15.66 -7.31
N GLY A 317 24.58 -15.29 -7.20
CA GLY A 317 25.67 -16.03 -7.87
C GLY A 317 25.83 -17.48 -7.38
N ALA A 318 25.62 -17.74 -6.09
CA ALA A 318 25.71 -19.08 -5.52
C ALA A 318 24.46 -19.95 -5.77
N ALA A 319 23.39 -19.41 -6.40
CA ALA A 319 22.29 -20.23 -6.93
C ALA A 319 22.75 -21.27 -7.98
N LYS A 320 23.93 -21.06 -8.57
CA LYS A 320 24.55 -22.00 -9.53
C LYS A 320 25.19 -23.23 -8.88
N LEU A 321 25.22 -23.31 -7.54
CA LEU A 321 25.69 -24.50 -6.84
C LEU A 321 24.77 -25.71 -7.17
N PRO A 322 25.30 -26.81 -7.75
CA PRO A 322 24.49 -27.89 -8.30
C PRO A 322 23.48 -28.51 -7.31
N GLY A 323 23.88 -28.73 -6.05
CA GLY A 323 23.04 -29.37 -5.04
C GLY A 323 21.88 -28.53 -4.50
N VAL A 324 21.95 -27.19 -4.59
CA VAL A 324 21.05 -26.31 -3.81
C VAL A 324 19.61 -26.37 -4.30
N GLY A 325 19.39 -26.22 -5.60
CA GLY A 325 18.04 -26.28 -6.17
C GLY A 325 17.39 -27.65 -5.97
N LYS A 326 18.17 -28.74 -5.99
CA LYS A 326 17.69 -30.09 -5.71
C LYS A 326 17.29 -30.24 -4.23
N ALA A 327 18.12 -29.74 -3.31
CA ALA A 327 17.84 -29.77 -1.88
C ALA A 327 16.56 -29.01 -1.53
N LEU A 328 16.35 -27.81 -2.09
CA LEU A 328 15.13 -27.03 -1.90
C LEU A 328 13.88 -27.75 -2.43
N ARG A 329 13.96 -28.36 -3.63
CA ARG A 329 12.84 -29.14 -4.20
C ARG A 329 12.50 -30.34 -3.33
N LEU A 330 13.51 -31.07 -2.83
CA LEU A 330 13.32 -32.25 -2.00
C LEU A 330 12.72 -31.89 -0.64
N GLU A 331 13.19 -30.81 -0.02
CA GLU A 331 12.76 -30.37 1.31
C GLU A 331 11.31 -29.87 1.30
N PHE A 332 10.96 -29.00 0.35
CA PHE A 332 9.67 -28.30 0.38
C PHE A 332 8.61 -28.92 -0.54
N GLY A 333 9.02 -29.73 -1.53
CA GLY A 333 8.08 -30.30 -2.52
C GLY A 333 7.42 -29.25 -3.41
N ARG A 334 8.05 -28.07 -3.56
CA ARG A 334 7.52 -26.93 -4.32
C ARG A 334 8.39 -26.60 -5.53
N PRO A 335 7.84 -25.92 -6.55
CA PRO A 335 8.62 -25.45 -7.69
C PRO A 335 9.76 -24.53 -7.23
N VAL A 336 10.95 -24.75 -7.76
CA VAL A 336 12.09 -23.83 -7.63
C VAL A 336 12.29 -23.14 -8.97
N TRP A 337 12.02 -21.83 -8.99
CA TRP A 337 12.19 -20.94 -10.12
C TRP A 337 13.60 -20.35 -10.09
N GLN A 338 14.39 -20.65 -11.10
CA GLN A 338 15.76 -20.18 -11.22
C GLN A 338 15.99 -19.73 -12.67
N PRO A 339 16.29 -18.45 -12.92
CA PRO A 339 16.62 -17.98 -14.26
C PRO A 339 17.99 -18.51 -14.69
N ALA A 340 18.29 -18.48 -15.98
CA ALA A 340 19.57 -18.97 -16.52
C ALA A 340 20.79 -18.19 -15.96
N GLU A 341 20.60 -16.89 -15.74
CA GLU A 341 21.58 -15.98 -15.14
C GLU A 341 21.02 -15.44 -13.81
N PRO A 342 21.06 -16.24 -12.72
CA PRO A 342 20.51 -15.87 -11.41
C PRO A 342 21.22 -14.68 -10.77
N GLU A 343 22.47 -14.42 -11.12
CA GLU A 343 23.24 -13.27 -10.66
C GLU A 343 22.78 -11.93 -11.28
N LEU A 344 22.06 -11.97 -12.41
CA LEU A 344 21.53 -10.78 -13.08
C LEU A 344 20.03 -10.57 -12.80
N ALA A 345 19.40 -11.47 -12.04
CA ALA A 345 17.96 -11.42 -11.79
C ALA A 345 17.54 -10.14 -11.06
N VAL A 346 18.30 -9.77 -10.03
CA VAL A 346 18.04 -8.60 -9.20
C VAL A 346 18.09 -7.32 -10.03
N VAL A 347 19.17 -7.09 -10.79
CA VAL A 347 19.30 -5.86 -11.60
C VAL A 347 18.26 -5.78 -12.73
N ARG A 348 17.90 -6.90 -13.37
CA ARG A 348 16.84 -6.95 -14.40
C ARG A 348 15.47 -6.65 -13.81
N GLY A 349 15.15 -7.25 -12.67
CA GLY A 349 13.89 -7.03 -12.00
C GLY A 349 13.76 -5.61 -11.42
N ALA A 350 14.86 -5.04 -10.94
CA ALA A 350 14.93 -3.63 -10.53
C ALA A 350 14.69 -2.68 -11.71
N ALA A 351 15.19 -3.00 -12.91
CA ALA A 351 14.89 -2.23 -14.12
C ALA A 351 13.39 -2.28 -14.47
N ARG A 352 12.75 -3.45 -14.38
CA ARG A 352 11.29 -3.60 -14.57
C ARG A 352 10.49 -2.84 -13.51
N TRP A 353 10.96 -2.83 -12.26
CA TRP A 353 10.36 -2.06 -11.18
C TRP A 353 10.43 -0.55 -11.44
N ALA A 354 11.58 -0.05 -11.90
CA ALA A 354 11.79 1.36 -12.19
C ALA A 354 10.97 1.87 -13.39
N ASP A 355 10.82 1.04 -14.43
CA ASP A 355 10.02 1.35 -15.63
C ASP A 355 8.53 1.54 -15.30
N ARG A 356 7.96 0.60 -14.52
CA ARG A 356 6.52 0.59 -14.18
C ARG A 356 6.09 1.69 -13.20
N ALA A 357 7.02 2.50 -12.71
CA ALA A 357 6.71 3.72 -11.98
C ALA A 357 6.25 4.88 -12.90
N SER A 358 5.90 4.62 -14.16
CA SER A 358 5.37 5.59 -15.12
C SER A 358 4.02 6.17 -14.67
N GLY A 359 4.08 7.15 -13.77
CA GLY A 359 2.92 7.79 -13.12
C GLY A 359 3.32 8.65 -11.92
N ARG A 360 4.58 9.10 -11.84
CA ARG A 360 5.20 9.73 -10.65
C ARG A 360 4.67 11.13 -10.30
N ARG A 361 3.64 11.59 -10.99
CA ARG A 361 3.00 12.87 -10.73
C ARG A 361 1.74 12.60 -9.94
N ILE A 362 1.86 12.67 -8.62
CA ILE A 362 0.71 12.81 -7.74
C ILE A 362 0.28 14.26 -7.86
N ALA A 363 -0.92 14.49 -8.39
CA ALA A 363 -1.47 15.84 -8.43
C ALA A 363 -1.64 16.33 -6.99
N ALA A 364 -1.13 17.53 -6.70
CA ALA A 364 -1.47 18.19 -5.46
C ALA A 364 -3.00 18.30 -5.40
N VAL A 365 -3.62 17.65 -4.42
CA VAL A 365 -5.04 17.82 -4.17
C VAL A 365 -5.20 19.23 -3.63
N PRO A 366 -5.93 20.14 -4.31
CA PRO A 366 -6.16 21.46 -3.77
C PRO A 366 -6.80 21.31 -2.39
N PRO A 367 -6.38 22.08 -1.37
CA PRO A 367 -6.99 22.00 -0.06
C PRO A 367 -8.50 22.14 -0.23
N ALA A 368 -9.26 21.18 0.30
CA ALA A 368 -10.70 21.06 0.08
C ALA A 368 -11.53 22.21 0.68
N TRP A 369 -10.86 23.22 1.26
CA TRP A 369 -11.43 24.37 1.91
C TRP A 369 -10.39 25.49 1.87
N ARG A 370 -10.78 26.69 1.40
CA ARG A 370 -9.87 27.82 1.12
C ARG A 370 -9.24 28.34 2.41
N LEU A 371 -8.07 27.80 2.76
CA LEU A 371 -7.17 28.31 3.78
C LEU A 371 -6.33 29.46 3.23
N GLU A 372 -6.36 30.60 3.89
CA GLU A 372 -5.45 31.71 3.65
C GLU A 372 -4.20 31.52 4.53
N PRO A 373 -2.99 31.44 3.94
CA PRO A 373 -1.76 31.42 4.71
C PRO A 373 -1.51 32.78 5.37
N LEU A 374 -1.19 32.77 6.66
CA LEU A 374 -0.80 33.97 7.41
C LEU A 374 0.72 34.07 7.42
N ALA A 375 1.23 35.12 6.79
CA ALA A 375 2.65 35.46 6.74
C ALA A 375 2.81 36.98 6.90
N TRP A 376 3.98 37.39 7.39
CA TRP A 376 4.30 38.78 7.67
C TRP A 376 5.72 39.10 7.24
N THR A 377 5.94 40.33 6.81
CA THR A 377 7.29 40.89 6.61
C THR A 377 7.81 41.43 7.94
N LEU A 378 8.97 40.93 8.39
CA LEU A 378 9.55 41.27 9.68
C LEU A 378 10.67 42.34 9.51
N PRO A 379 10.82 43.29 10.45
CA PRO A 379 11.77 44.40 10.31
C PRO A 379 13.24 44.00 10.10
N THR A 380 13.67 42.90 10.72
CA THR A 380 15.03 42.35 10.62
C THR A 380 15.10 41.12 9.71
N GLY A 381 14.03 40.80 8.97
CA GLY A 381 13.90 39.58 8.18
C GLY A 381 13.54 38.35 9.01
N ARG A 382 13.86 38.33 10.31
CA ARG A 382 13.63 37.22 11.25
C ARG A 382 13.25 37.71 12.65
N ALA A 383 12.39 36.99 13.36
CA ALA A 383 12.02 37.24 14.74
C ALA A 383 11.60 35.95 15.46
N ARG A 384 11.70 35.90 16.80
CA ARG A 384 11.24 34.78 17.62
C ARG A 384 9.78 34.96 18.02
N LEU A 385 8.93 33.97 17.74
CA LEU A 385 7.53 34.00 18.15
C LEU A 385 7.42 33.98 19.69
N VAL A 386 6.78 34.98 20.28
CA VAL A 386 6.56 35.08 21.72
C VAL A 386 5.29 34.33 22.12
N ARG A 387 4.17 34.60 21.44
CA ARG A 387 2.88 33.93 21.66
C ARG A 387 1.91 34.16 20.51
N TRP A 388 0.91 33.29 20.42
CA TRP A 388 -0.33 33.55 19.69
C TRP A 388 -1.33 34.25 20.60
N THR A 389 -2.10 35.18 20.04
CA THR A 389 -3.18 35.90 20.75
C THR A 389 -4.57 35.44 20.33
N VAL A 390 -4.69 34.70 19.22
CA VAL A 390 -5.94 34.09 18.74
C VAL A 390 -5.72 32.59 18.58
N GLY A 391 -6.56 31.77 19.20
CA GLY A 391 -6.48 30.31 19.18
C GLY A 391 -7.09 29.67 17.93
N PRO A 392 -6.73 28.41 17.58
CA PRO A 392 -7.40 27.69 16.50
C PRO A 392 -8.91 27.54 16.79
N GLY A 393 -9.74 27.83 15.80
CA GLY A 393 -11.20 27.88 15.89
C GLY A 393 -11.77 29.26 16.27
N GLU A 394 -10.94 30.20 16.71
CA GLU A 394 -11.39 31.54 17.10
C GLU A 394 -11.47 32.49 15.90
N SER A 395 -12.58 33.24 15.84
CA SER A 395 -12.80 34.31 14.87
C SER A 395 -12.05 35.57 15.27
N TYR A 396 -11.53 36.30 14.28
CA TYR A 396 -10.84 37.57 14.49
C TYR A 396 -11.24 38.60 13.41
N PRO A 397 -11.37 39.89 13.76
CA PRO A 397 -11.62 40.96 12.78
C PRO A 397 -10.34 41.37 12.03
N GLY A 398 -10.50 42.08 10.91
CA GLY A 398 -9.37 42.71 10.23
C GLY A 398 -8.67 43.71 11.14
N GLY A 399 -7.34 43.69 11.17
CA GLY A 399 -6.49 44.49 12.06
C GLY A 399 -6.22 43.87 13.44
N ALA A 400 -6.85 42.73 13.78
CA ALA A 400 -6.60 42.06 15.06
C ALA A 400 -5.15 41.59 15.20
N VAL A 401 -4.56 41.75 16.39
CA VAL A 401 -3.26 41.12 16.71
C VAL A 401 -3.48 39.61 16.80
N LEU A 402 -2.80 38.84 15.95
CA LEU A 402 -2.87 37.38 15.89
C LEU A 402 -1.72 36.71 16.65
N ALA A 403 -0.56 37.36 16.69
CA ALA A 403 0.62 36.88 17.39
C ALA A 403 1.55 38.04 17.77
N GLN A 404 2.49 37.77 18.68
CA GLN A 404 3.56 38.69 19.03
C GLN A 404 4.91 38.02 18.78
N VAL A 405 5.85 38.74 18.18
CA VAL A 405 7.22 38.28 17.92
C VAL A 405 8.22 39.21 18.58
N ARG A 406 9.43 38.71 18.81
CA ARG A 406 10.57 39.44 19.36
C ARG A 406 11.70 39.42 18.35
N SER A 407 12.12 40.58 17.86
CA SER A 407 13.24 40.73 16.93
C SER A 407 14.59 40.47 17.62
N ASP A 408 15.66 40.42 16.84
CA ASP A 408 17.02 40.20 17.32
C ASP A 408 17.57 41.38 18.15
N ASP A 409 17.02 42.59 17.98
CA ASP A 409 17.27 43.76 18.84
C ASP A 409 16.35 43.82 20.08
N ASP A 410 15.72 42.68 20.42
CA ASP A 410 14.92 42.45 21.62
C ASP A 410 13.60 43.24 21.70
N ARG A 411 13.18 43.90 20.61
CA ARG A 411 11.89 44.60 20.49
C ARG A 411 10.74 43.65 20.21
N ILE A 412 9.56 43.94 20.75
CA ILE A 412 8.35 43.14 20.50
C ILE A 412 7.51 43.81 19.41
N PHE A 413 7.08 43.02 18.43
CA PHE A 413 6.18 43.42 17.35
C PHE A 413 4.89 42.60 17.38
N ASP A 414 3.77 43.28 17.12
CA ASP A 414 2.47 42.65 16.96
C ASP A 414 2.26 42.28 15.48
N LEU A 415 1.95 41.01 15.24
CA LEU A 415 1.59 40.47 13.93
C LEU A 415 0.07 40.55 13.78
N THR A 416 -0.41 41.41 12.88
CA THR A 416 -1.83 41.71 12.73
C THR A 416 -2.46 41.05 11.52
N ALA A 417 -3.76 40.77 11.61
CA ALA A 417 -4.57 40.27 10.52
C ALA A 417 -4.81 41.38 9.48
N ALA A 418 -4.56 41.11 8.19
CA ALA A 418 -4.91 42.07 7.14
C ALA A 418 -6.44 42.18 6.90
N ARG A 419 -7.20 41.13 7.23
CA ARG A 419 -8.65 41.00 7.03
C ARG A 419 -9.26 40.11 8.10
N GLU A 420 -10.58 40.10 8.23
CA GLU A 420 -11.28 39.20 9.15
C GLU A 420 -11.19 37.73 8.72
N GLY A 421 -11.19 36.82 9.69
CA GLY A 421 -11.04 35.39 9.45
C GLY A 421 -11.29 34.54 10.69
N ILE A 422 -11.17 33.22 10.51
CA ILE A 422 -11.13 32.26 11.62
C ILE A 422 -9.76 31.62 11.62
N MET A 423 -9.05 31.66 12.74
CA MET A 423 -7.74 31.01 12.87
C MET A 423 -7.95 29.50 12.74
N ALA A 424 -7.36 28.86 11.74
CA ALA A 424 -7.54 27.43 11.49
C ALA A 424 -6.45 26.61 12.17
N GLU A 425 -5.21 27.09 12.13
CA GLU A 425 -4.05 26.35 12.61
C GLU A 425 -2.90 27.32 12.95
N HIS A 426 -2.17 27.03 14.02
CA HIS A 426 -0.86 27.61 14.30
C HIS A 426 0.23 26.69 13.77
N ARG A 427 1.10 27.17 12.89
CA ARG A 427 2.20 26.37 12.32
C ARG A 427 3.53 26.57 13.01
N VAL A 428 3.69 27.70 13.70
CA VAL A 428 4.90 28.04 14.44
C VAL A 428 4.59 28.05 15.93
N ARG A 429 5.40 27.33 16.72
CA ARG A 429 5.25 27.26 18.17
C ARG A 429 5.89 28.48 18.83
N PRO A 430 5.30 29.03 19.91
CA PRO A 430 5.97 30.01 20.76
C PRO A 430 7.39 29.55 21.12
N GLY A 431 8.36 30.46 21.05
CA GLY A 431 9.79 30.21 21.21
C GLY A 431 10.55 29.89 19.92
N SER A 432 9.85 29.55 18.83
CA SER A 432 10.49 29.26 17.54
C SER A 432 10.80 30.54 16.76
N PHE A 433 11.79 30.47 15.87
CA PHE A 433 12.07 31.55 14.93
C PHE A 433 11.09 31.55 13.76
N LEU A 434 10.72 32.74 13.32
CA LEU A 434 9.90 33.03 12.16
C LEU A 434 10.72 33.94 11.23
N ASP A 435 10.88 33.52 9.99
CA ASP A 435 11.44 34.36 8.93
C ASP A 435 10.29 35.09 8.19
N SER A 436 10.63 36.18 7.49
CA SER A 436 9.67 36.91 6.68
C SER A 436 9.07 36.02 5.59
N ASP A 437 7.79 36.21 5.29
CA ASP A 437 7.04 35.48 4.26
C ASP A 437 6.88 33.97 4.51
N VAL A 438 7.35 33.46 5.65
CA VAL A 438 7.03 32.11 6.13
C VAL A 438 5.60 32.08 6.65
N ILE A 439 4.88 31.01 6.28
CA ILE A 439 3.52 30.76 6.73
C ILE A 439 3.54 30.37 8.21
N ALA A 440 3.24 31.34 9.08
CA ALA A 440 3.22 31.16 10.52
C ALA A 440 1.92 30.52 11.03
N GLY A 441 0.81 30.70 10.31
CA GLY A 441 -0.49 30.11 10.62
C GLY A 441 -1.36 29.99 9.39
N MET A 442 -2.52 29.34 9.53
CA MET A 442 -3.53 29.25 8.48
C MET A 442 -4.83 29.82 9.02
N ALA A 443 -5.58 30.53 8.17
CA ALA A 443 -6.90 31.04 8.51
C ALA A 443 -7.95 30.72 7.45
N ARG A 444 -9.23 30.81 7.82
CA ARG A 444 -10.35 30.70 6.88
C ARG A 444 -10.95 32.09 6.62
N SER A 445 -11.19 32.41 5.35
CA SER A 445 -11.87 33.65 4.96
C SER A 445 -13.38 33.57 5.23
N VAL A 446 -13.94 34.54 5.97
CA VAL A 446 -15.38 34.63 6.25
C VAL A 446 -16.20 34.81 4.95
N LYS A 447 -15.67 35.56 3.96
CA LYS A 447 -16.32 35.77 2.65
C LYS A 447 -16.39 34.52 1.76
N VAL A 448 -15.54 33.53 1.99
CA VAL A 448 -15.58 32.25 1.26
C VAL A 448 -16.66 31.34 1.87
N ILE A 449 -16.82 31.39 3.19
CA ILE A 449 -17.79 30.58 3.93
C ILE A 449 -19.23 31.01 3.58
N SER A 450 -19.49 32.30 3.33
CA SER A 450 -20.83 32.78 2.94
C SER A 450 -21.20 32.51 1.47
N GLY A 451 -20.24 32.13 0.62
CA GLY A 451 -20.42 31.96 -0.83
C GLY A 451 -20.40 30.53 -1.36
N ASP A 452 -19.88 29.56 -0.59
CA ASP A 452 -19.87 28.14 -0.99
C ASP A 452 -21.18 27.46 -0.56
N ARG A 453 -22.20 27.51 -1.42
CA ARG A 453 -23.31 26.56 -1.33
C ARG A 453 -22.73 25.14 -1.46
N PRO A 454 -23.23 24.13 -0.71
CA PRO A 454 -22.79 22.73 -0.78
C PRO A 454 -22.72 22.22 -2.23
N ASN A 455 -21.54 22.27 -2.83
CA ASN A 455 -21.32 21.84 -4.20
C ASN A 455 -20.84 20.39 -4.21
N LYS A 456 -21.81 19.46 -4.24
CA LYS A 456 -21.84 18.24 -5.07
C LYS A 456 -23.11 17.47 -4.73
N ARG A 457 -24.19 17.68 -5.49
CA ARG A 457 -25.43 16.90 -5.42
C ARG A 457 -25.16 15.54 -6.07
N VAL A 458 -24.85 14.51 -5.29
CA VAL A 458 -24.98 13.13 -5.78
C VAL A 458 -26.45 12.78 -5.66
N GLN A 459 -27.15 12.76 -6.79
CA GLN A 459 -28.56 12.39 -6.86
C GLN A 459 -28.66 10.91 -7.22
N LEU A 460 -29.22 10.12 -6.32
CA LEU A 460 -29.48 8.69 -6.53
C LEU A 460 -30.99 8.48 -6.64
N ARG A 461 -31.43 7.67 -7.60
CA ARG A 461 -32.86 7.41 -7.85
C ARG A 461 -33.11 5.91 -7.89
N VAL A 462 -34.18 5.49 -7.22
CA VAL A 462 -34.70 4.13 -7.27
C VAL A 462 -36.22 4.19 -7.32
N ASP A 463 -36.80 3.30 -8.11
CA ASP A 463 -38.23 3.03 -8.08
C ASP A 463 -38.52 2.07 -6.91
N GLY A 464 -38.40 2.58 -5.69
CA GLY A 464 -38.47 1.78 -4.45
C GLY A 464 -38.11 2.61 -3.22
N GLU A 465 -37.48 1.98 -2.22
CA GLU A 465 -37.17 2.59 -0.93
C GLU A 465 -35.67 2.72 -0.68
N TRP A 466 -35.33 3.71 0.14
CA TRP A 466 -34.00 3.97 0.66
C TRP A 466 -34.01 3.82 2.17
N LEU A 467 -32.94 3.22 2.69
CA LEU A 467 -32.72 3.05 4.12
C LEU A 467 -31.28 3.41 4.45
N LEU A 468 -31.05 4.18 5.51
CA LEU A 468 -29.72 4.41 6.05
C LEU A 468 -29.41 3.29 7.06
N SER A 469 -28.24 2.66 6.96
CA SER A 469 -27.86 1.61 7.90
C SER A 469 -27.90 2.12 9.35
N PRO A 470 -28.16 1.26 10.36
CA PRO A 470 -28.27 1.70 11.76
C PRO A 470 -27.04 2.48 12.28
N ASP A 471 -25.85 2.13 11.80
CA ASP A 471 -24.58 2.80 12.10
C ASP A 471 -24.31 4.06 11.26
N ARG A 472 -25.21 4.37 10.32
CA ARG A 472 -25.15 5.51 9.38
C ARG A 472 -23.92 5.54 8.49
N SER A 473 -23.35 4.36 8.20
CA SER A 473 -22.15 4.22 7.37
C SER A 473 -22.46 4.02 5.89
N VAL A 474 -23.60 3.41 5.55
CA VAL A 474 -23.98 3.08 4.17
C VAL A 474 -25.45 3.36 3.87
N LEU A 475 -25.74 3.65 2.60
CA LEU A 475 -27.11 3.73 2.08
C LEU A 475 -27.52 2.38 1.51
N VAL A 476 -28.73 1.95 1.82
CA VAL A 476 -29.37 0.74 1.32
C VAL A 476 -30.43 1.14 0.31
N GLU A 477 -30.37 0.53 -0.86
CA GLU A 477 -31.26 0.79 -2.00
C GLU A 477 -32.00 -0.52 -2.34
N CYS A 478 -33.33 -0.45 -2.41
CA CYS A 478 -34.18 -1.57 -2.78
C CYS A 478 -35.26 -1.10 -3.78
N PRO A 479 -35.38 -1.71 -4.97
CA PRO A 479 -36.50 -1.44 -5.86
C PRO A 479 -37.78 -2.00 -5.24
N SER A 480 -38.92 -1.46 -5.68
CA SER A 480 -40.26 -1.80 -5.22
C SER A 480 -40.59 -3.29 -5.39
N THR A 481 -39.92 -3.98 -6.31
CA THR A 481 -40.06 -5.41 -6.59
C THR A 481 -39.26 -6.32 -5.64
N GLY A 482 -38.25 -5.78 -4.96
CA GLY A 482 -37.29 -6.58 -4.17
C GLY A 482 -36.31 -7.41 -5.00
N ALA A 483 -36.22 -7.20 -6.32
CA ALA A 483 -35.37 -8.00 -7.22
C ALA A 483 -33.86 -7.95 -6.89
N TRP A 484 -33.41 -6.89 -6.21
CA TRP A 484 -32.05 -6.76 -5.71
C TRP A 484 -32.00 -5.81 -4.51
N VAL A 485 -30.96 -5.91 -3.70
CA VAL A 485 -30.66 -4.93 -2.65
C VAL A 485 -29.22 -4.49 -2.80
N ARG A 486 -28.97 -3.18 -2.87
CA ARG A 486 -27.62 -2.62 -2.96
C ARG A 486 -27.27 -1.86 -1.71
N THR A 487 -26.02 -1.97 -1.27
CA THR A 487 -25.42 -1.04 -0.32
C THR A 487 -24.51 -0.07 -1.07
N ARG A 488 -24.52 1.21 -0.68
CA ARG A 488 -23.76 2.29 -1.33
C ARG A 488 -22.96 3.09 -0.32
N SER A 489 -21.79 3.54 -0.76
CA SER A 489 -20.97 4.52 -0.05
C SER A 489 -21.69 5.87 -0.05
N ILE A 490 -21.90 6.47 1.12
CA ILE A 490 -22.49 7.80 1.24
C ILE A 490 -21.59 8.87 0.59
N ALA A 491 -20.27 8.74 0.79
CA ALA A 491 -19.30 9.74 0.31
C ALA A 491 -19.16 9.79 -1.22
N THR A 492 -19.36 8.66 -1.90
CA THR A 492 -19.09 8.53 -3.35
C THR A 492 -20.31 8.13 -4.18
N GLY A 493 -21.36 7.59 -3.56
CA GLY A 493 -22.51 6.97 -4.24
C GLY A 493 -22.21 5.61 -4.89
N ALA A 494 -20.97 5.12 -4.79
CA ALA A 494 -20.54 3.85 -5.38
C ALA A 494 -21.23 2.65 -4.69
N VAL A 495 -21.57 1.63 -5.47
CA VAL A 495 -22.10 0.36 -4.96
C VAL A 495 -20.98 -0.40 -4.24
N LEU A 496 -21.21 -0.78 -2.99
CA LEU A 496 -20.30 -1.55 -2.15
C LEU A 496 -20.61 -3.05 -2.22
N SER A 497 -21.91 -3.39 -2.19
CA SER A 497 -22.39 -4.77 -2.36
C SER A 497 -23.76 -4.80 -3.02
N GLU A 498 -24.09 -5.92 -3.66
CA GLU A 498 -25.39 -6.17 -4.28
C GLU A 498 -25.82 -7.61 -3.96
N LEU A 499 -26.99 -7.77 -3.35
CA LEU A 499 -27.68 -9.04 -3.20
C LEU A 499 -28.74 -9.17 -4.31
N ARG A 500 -28.74 -10.31 -5.01
CA ARG A 500 -29.83 -10.72 -5.91
C ARG A 500 -30.47 -12.01 -5.38
N PRO A 501 -31.61 -11.92 -4.67
CA PRO A 501 -32.26 -13.09 -4.11
C PRO A 501 -32.71 -14.07 -5.21
N SER A 502 -32.54 -15.37 -4.97
CA SER A 502 -33.03 -16.42 -5.87
C SER A 502 -34.34 -16.97 -5.35
N TYR A 503 -35.45 -16.60 -5.99
CA TYR A 503 -36.78 -16.99 -5.54
C TYR A 503 -37.20 -18.37 -6.05
N PRO A 504 -37.75 -19.25 -5.19
CA PRO A 504 -38.36 -20.49 -5.65
C PRO A 504 -39.72 -20.20 -6.33
N GLY A 505 -39.69 -20.05 -7.66
CA GLY A 505 -40.86 -19.80 -8.53
C GLY A 505 -40.82 -18.43 -9.22
N PRO A 506 -41.96 -17.87 -9.67
CA PRO A 506 -41.97 -16.54 -10.27
C PRO A 506 -41.49 -15.48 -9.25
N GLU A 507 -40.77 -14.48 -9.76
CA GLU A 507 -40.23 -13.37 -8.98
C GLU A 507 -41.37 -12.59 -8.28
N PRO A 508 -41.14 -12.11 -7.04
CA PRO A 508 -42.09 -11.26 -6.37
C PRO A 508 -42.26 -9.93 -7.09
N GLU A 509 -43.47 -9.39 -7.03
CA GLU A 509 -43.78 -8.07 -7.59
C GLU A 509 -43.53 -6.95 -6.57
N HIS A 510 -43.35 -7.30 -5.30
CA HIS A 510 -43.17 -6.35 -4.21
C HIS A 510 -42.03 -6.76 -3.28
N GLY A 511 -41.26 -5.79 -2.76
CA GLY A 511 -40.25 -6.01 -1.75
C GLY A 511 -39.76 -4.73 -1.07
N ARG A 512 -39.43 -4.85 0.21
CA ARG A 512 -38.96 -3.75 1.08
C ARG A 512 -37.92 -4.24 2.08
N VAL A 513 -37.06 -3.33 2.53
CA VAL A 513 -36.00 -3.62 3.50
C VAL A 513 -36.40 -3.09 4.87
N PHE A 514 -36.23 -3.94 5.89
CA PHE A 514 -36.50 -3.65 7.29
C PHE A 514 -35.26 -3.94 8.14
N VAL A 515 -35.23 -3.36 9.34
CA VAL A 515 -34.21 -3.63 10.36
C VAL A 515 -34.78 -4.63 11.37
N ALA A 516 -34.18 -5.81 11.43
CA ALA A 516 -34.56 -6.84 12.40
C ALA A 516 -34.19 -6.43 13.84
N PRO A 517 -34.78 -7.05 14.88
CA PRO A 517 -34.45 -6.73 16.28
C PRO A 517 -32.97 -6.88 16.65
N ASP A 518 -32.24 -7.72 15.91
CA ASP A 518 -30.79 -7.92 16.05
C ASP A 518 -29.95 -6.85 15.33
N GLY A 519 -30.58 -5.88 14.68
CA GLY A 519 -29.95 -4.83 13.88
C GLY A 519 -29.60 -5.24 12.45
N SER A 520 -29.89 -6.48 12.04
CA SER A 520 -29.60 -6.96 10.69
C SER A 520 -30.59 -6.40 9.67
N LEU A 521 -30.06 -6.09 8.47
CA LEU A 521 -30.87 -5.65 7.34
C LEU A 521 -31.52 -6.87 6.70
N THR A 522 -32.86 -6.86 6.61
CA THR A 522 -33.64 -7.96 6.05
C THR A 522 -34.55 -7.47 4.92
N LEU A 523 -34.53 -8.18 3.79
CA LEU A 523 -35.49 -7.98 2.70
C LEU A 523 -36.73 -8.84 2.92
N VAL A 524 -37.91 -8.22 2.92
CA VAL A 524 -39.20 -8.90 2.87
C VAL A 524 -39.82 -8.69 1.50
N ALA A 525 -40.02 -9.75 0.74
CA ALA A 525 -40.58 -9.71 -0.62
C ALA A 525 -41.82 -10.59 -0.74
N TRP A 526 -42.80 -10.18 -1.55
CA TRP A 526 -44.06 -10.91 -1.72
C TRP A 526 -44.66 -10.76 -3.12
N ASP A 527 -45.57 -11.68 -3.45
CA ASP A 527 -46.23 -11.74 -4.74
C ASP A 527 -47.77 -11.69 -4.65
N PRO A 528 -48.47 -11.47 -5.78
CA PRO A 528 -49.93 -11.48 -5.81
C PRO A 528 -50.58 -12.82 -5.47
N GLN A 529 -49.83 -13.93 -5.50
CA GLN A 529 -50.30 -15.26 -5.11
C GLN A 529 -50.21 -15.49 -3.59
N GLY A 530 -49.78 -14.47 -2.84
CA GLY A 530 -49.68 -14.45 -1.39
C GLY A 530 -48.47 -15.20 -0.85
N ARG A 531 -47.41 -15.41 -1.64
CA ARG A 531 -46.14 -15.96 -1.16
C ARG A 531 -45.27 -14.83 -0.61
N PHE A 532 -44.62 -15.08 0.52
CA PHE A 532 -43.71 -14.15 1.20
C PHE A 532 -42.34 -14.81 1.37
N PHE A 533 -41.29 -13.99 1.27
CA PHE A 533 -39.89 -14.39 1.39
C PHE A 533 -39.13 -13.40 2.27
N VAL A 534 -38.35 -13.92 3.21
CA VAL A 534 -37.58 -13.11 4.16
C VAL A 534 -36.11 -13.46 4.02
N TRP A 535 -35.29 -12.51 3.57
CA TRP A 535 -33.88 -12.70 3.23
C TRP A 535 -32.97 -11.85 4.11
N ASP A 536 -31.93 -12.48 4.66
CA ASP A 536 -30.85 -11.77 5.33
C ASP A 536 -29.91 -11.14 4.29
N ILE A 537 -29.72 -9.82 4.34
CA ILE A 537 -28.97 -9.11 3.29
C ILE A 537 -27.46 -9.40 3.38
N ALA A 538 -26.92 -9.55 4.59
CA ALA A 538 -25.48 -9.72 4.81
C ALA A 538 -24.99 -11.11 4.39
N SER A 539 -25.74 -12.15 4.75
CA SER A 539 -25.42 -13.56 4.43
C SER A 539 -25.99 -14.01 3.08
N GLY A 540 -27.01 -13.32 2.57
CA GLY A 540 -27.74 -13.71 1.36
C GLY A 540 -28.61 -14.95 1.54
N LEU A 541 -28.88 -15.38 2.78
CA LEU A 541 -29.65 -16.58 3.08
C LEU A 541 -31.16 -16.26 3.22
N LEU A 542 -32.00 -17.15 2.67
CA LEU A 542 -33.44 -17.14 2.91
C LEU A 542 -33.73 -17.62 4.34
N ARG A 543 -34.20 -16.72 5.21
CA ARG A 543 -34.53 -17.02 6.61
C ARG A 543 -35.87 -17.74 6.74
N SER A 544 -36.91 -17.26 6.05
CA SER A 544 -38.24 -17.87 6.10
C SER A 544 -39.05 -17.65 4.82
N GLN A 545 -40.02 -18.53 4.59
CA GLN A 545 -40.96 -18.48 3.47
C GLN A 545 -42.33 -18.96 3.93
N PHE A 546 -43.40 -18.24 3.55
CA PHE A 546 -44.77 -18.59 3.93
C PHE A 546 -45.79 -18.13 2.88
N ARG A 547 -47.05 -18.59 3.01
CA ARG A 547 -48.12 -18.30 2.05
C ARG A 547 -49.44 -17.96 2.73
N ALA A 548 -50.05 -16.85 2.33
CA ALA A 548 -51.30 -16.33 2.89
C ALA A 548 -52.59 -16.92 2.28
N GLY A 549 -52.50 -17.63 1.16
CA GLY A 549 -53.62 -18.31 0.51
C GLY A 549 -54.57 -17.41 -0.30
N ALA A 550 -54.39 -16.09 -0.24
CA ALA A 550 -55.08 -15.10 -1.07
C ALA A 550 -54.13 -13.92 -1.37
N LYS A 551 -54.54 -13.01 -2.27
CA LYS A 551 -53.73 -11.86 -2.68
C LYS A 551 -53.53 -10.88 -1.51
N PRO A 552 -52.28 -10.51 -1.15
CA PRO A 552 -52.00 -9.45 -0.20
C PRO A 552 -52.48 -8.10 -0.75
N LEU A 553 -53.30 -7.38 0.02
CA LEU A 553 -53.76 -6.03 -0.29
C LEU A 553 -52.92 -4.97 0.41
N THR A 554 -52.51 -5.23 1.65
CA THR A 554 -51.62 -4.36 2.43
C THR A 554 -50.65 -5.25 3.19
N VAL A 555 -49.41 -4.81 3.36
CA VAL A 555 -48.37 -5.53 4.10
C VAL A 555 -47.72 -4.56 5.07
N LEU A 556 -47.82 -4.84 6.36
CA LEU A 556 -47.27 -4.03 7.44
C LEU A 556 -46.33 -4.89 8.29
N VAL A 557 -45.21 -4.33 8.71
CA VAL A 557 -44.21 -4.99 9.56
C VAL A 557 -44.06 -4.22 10.86
N ASN A 558 -43.96 -4.96 11.97
CA ASN A 558 -43.50 -4.44 13.25
C ASN A 558 -42.08 -4.93 13.50
N GLU A 559 -41.11 -4.02 13.39
CA GLU A 559 -39.67 -4.33 13.50
C GLU A 559 -39.30 -4.82 14.91
N THR A 560 -39.96 -4.30 15.96
CA THR A 560 -39.69 -4.69 17.36
C THR A 560 -40.18 -6.10 17.68
N MET A 561 -41.39 -6.44 17.24
CA MET A 561 -41.97 -7.78 17.45
C MET A 561 -41.52 -8.79 16.39
N TRP A 562 -40.93 -8.30 15.30
CA TRP A 562 -40.60 -9.06 14.10
C TRP A 562 -41.79 -9.84 13.52
N ARG A 563 -42.91 -9.13 13.35
CA ARG A 563 -44.17 -9.68 12.84
C ARG A 563 -44.63 -8.94 11.61
N LEU A 564 -45.28 -9.67 10.71
CA LEU A 564 -45.92 -9.12 9.52
C LEU A 564 -47.43 -9.31 9.61
N ILE A 565 -48.19 -8.27 9.29
CA ILE A 565 -49.63 -8.34 9.09
C ILE A 565 -49.93 -8.07 7.62
N SER A 566 -50.82 -8.87 7.04
CA SER A 566 -51.34 -8.60 5.71
C SER A 566 -52.86 -8.73 5.65
N GLU A 567 -53.50 -7.68 5.16
CA GLU A 567 -54.90 -7.72 4.74
C GLU A 567 -54.97 -8.48 3.41
N LEU A 568 -55.91 -9.41 3.30
CA LEU A 568 -56.02 -10.30 2.15
C LEU A 568 -57.27 -9.98 1.33
N ASP A 569 -57.20 -10.20 0.02
CA ASP A 569 -58.36 -10.23 -0.87
C ASP A 569 -59.18 -11.51 -0.64
N LYS A 570 -59.65 -11.66 0.59
CA LYS A 570 -60.42 -12.78 1.12
C LYS A 570 -61.48 -12.21 2.03
N VAL A 571 -62.68 -12.72 1.88
CA VAL A 571 -63.84 -12.28 2.63
C VAL A 571 -64.55 -13.47 3.22
N VAL A 572 -64.96 -13.34 4.48
CA VAL A 572 -65.78 -14.33 5.17
C VAL A 572 -67.14 -13.75 5.52
N HIS A 573 -68.15 -14.60 5.59
CA HIS A 573 -69.51 -14.22 5.98
C HIS A 573 -69.73 -14.54 7.45
N VAL A 574 -70.03 -13.51 8.24
CA VAL A 574 -70.40 -13.65 9.66
C VAL A 574 -71.84 -13.15 9.79
N GLY A 575 -72.79 -14.07 9.78
CA GLY A 575 -74.22 -13.75 9.68
C GLY A 575 -74.58 -13.13 8.32
N ARG A 576 -75.12 -11.91 8.32
CA ARG A 576 -75.48 -11.15 7.09
C ARG A 576 -74.38 -10.18 6.62
N TYR A 577 -73.27 -10.09 7.34
CA TYR A 577 -72.24 -9.08 7.07
C TYR A 577 -71.02 -9.68 6.39
N ARG A 578 -70.50 -8.93 5.41
CA ARG A 578 -69.26 -9.20 4.69
C ARG A 578 -68.11 -8.64 5.53
N ARG A 579 -67.11 -9.46 5.89
CA ARG A 579 -65.96 -9.03 6.70
C ARG A 579 -64.65 -9.43 6.02
N ASP A 580 -63.70 -8.49 5.98
CA ASP A 580 -62.36 -8.70 5.43
C ASP A 580 -61.51 -9.53 6.39
N VAL A 581 -60.53 -10.24 5.82
CA VAL A 581 -59.62 -11.12 6.55
C VAL A 581 -58.22 -10.53 6.52
N ALA A 582 -57.57 -10.50 7.68
CA ALA A 582 -56.16 -10.22 7.79
C ALA A 582 -55.46 -11.31 8.58
N MET A 583 -54.19 -11.51 8.28
CA MET A 583 -53.39 -12.58 8.85
C MET A 583 -52.11 -11.98 9.41
N MET A 584 -51.65 -12.51 10.54
CA MET A 584 -50.39 -12.13 11.18
C MET A 584 -49.42 -13.31 11.16
N TRP A 585 -48.17 -13.05 10.79
CA TRP A 585 -47.09 -14.03 10.75
C TRP A 585 -45.90 -13.59 11.58
N ASP A 586 -45.19 -14.58 12.11
CA ASP A 586 -43.85 -14.42 12.68
C ASP A 586 -42.82 -14.46 11.54
N LEU A 587 -42.03 -13.40 11.38
CA LEU A 587 -41.08 -13.30 10.26
C LEU A 587 -39.85 -14.20 10.42
N SER A 588 -39.53 -14.64 11.64
CA SER A 588 -38.41 -15.55 11.89
C SER A 588 -38.71 -16.97 11.41
N THR A 589 -39.95 -17.41 11.61
CA THR A 589 -40.38 -18.80 11.38
C THR A 589 -41.31 -18.98 10.18
N GLY A 590 -42.01 -17.92 9.78
CA GLY A 590 -43.10 -17.97 8.80
C GLY A 590 -44.41 -18.57 9.34
N ALA A 591 -44.49 -18.84 10.65
CA ALA A 591 -45.69 -19.39 11.26
C ALA A 591 -46.82 -18.35 11.35
N VAL A 592 -48.06 -18.80 11.15
CA VAL A 592 -49.25 -17.99 11.41
C VAL A 592 -49.40 -17.79 12.90
N VAL A 593 -49.46 -16.52 13.33
CA VAL A 593 -49.69 -16.14 14.73
C VAL A 593 -51.19 -15.98 15.00
N GLU A 594 -51.91 -15.31 14.10
CA GLU A 594 -53.33 -14.99 14.28
C GLU A 594 -54.04 -14.76 12.93
N GLU A 595 -55.29 -15.23 12.81
CA GLU A 595 -56.23 -14.86 11.73
C GLU A 595 -57.29 -13.93 12.32
N MET A 596 -57.49 -12.77 11.70
CA MET A 596 -58.36 -11.69 12.17
C MET A 596 -59.46 -11.42 11.15
N VAL A 597 -60.66 -11.13 11.64
CA VAL A 597 -61.86 -10.89 10.82
C VAL A 597 -62.57 -9.62 11.27
N GLY A 598 -62.73 -8.64 10.38
CA GLY A 598 -63.56 -7.45 10.61
C GLY A 598 -62.85 -6.09 10.63
N GLU A 599 -63.61 -5.03 10.93
CA GLU A 599 -63.27 -3.62 10.62
C GLU A 599 -62.26 -2.94 11.58
N ASP A 600 -61.82 -3.59 12.65
CA ASP A 600 -60.94 -2.97 13.66
C ASP A 600 -59.43 -3.16 13.41
N LEU A 601 -59.04 -3.53 12.19
CA LEU A 601 -57.64 -3.70 11.79
C LEU A 601 -56.79 -2.44 12.03
N HIS A 602 -57.33 -1.26 11.73
CA HIS A 602 -56.59 0.00 11.89
C HIS A 602 -56.49 0.48 13.36
N ARG A 603 -57.29 -0.10 14.29
CA ARG A 603 -57.35 0.34 15.70
C ARG A 603 -56.47 -0.46 16.67
N ARG A 604 -55.87 -1.58 16.24
CA ARG A 604 -55.21 -2.54 17.17
C ARG A 604 -53.70 -2.77 17.00
N PHE A 605 -53.00 -2.06 16.13
CA PHE A 605 -51.61 -2.41 15.80
C PHE A 605 -50.65 -1.24 15.88
N GLY A 606 -50.49 -0.70 17.09
CA GLY A 606 -49.40 0.24 17.38
C GLY A 606 -48.04 -0.37 17.02
N GLY A 607 -47.27 0.32 16.18
CA GLY A 607 -45.92 -0.08 15.78
C GLY A 607 -45.83 -0.95 14.52
N PHE A 608 -46.93 -1.23 13.82
CA PHE A 608 -46.87 -1.81 12.47
C PHE A 608 -46.85 -0.69 11.43
N ALA A 609 -45.92 -0.77 10.49
CA ALA A 609 -45.75 0.21 9.43
C ALA A 609 -45.49 -0.50 8.10
N ASP A 610 -45.82 0.16 7.00
CA ASP A 610 -45.52 -0.36 5.67
C ASP A 610 -44.04 -0.11 5.27
N HIS A 611 -43.36 0.83 5.95
CA HIS A 611 -41.94 1.16 5.79
C HIS A 611 -41.16 0.89 7.09
N SER A 612 -39.84 0.82 7.00
CA SER A 612 -38.97 0.69 8.18
C SER A 612 -39.07 1.94 9.05
N GLY A 613 -39.33 1.76 10.36
CA GLY A 613 -39.27 2.86 11.34
C GLY A 613 -37.83 3.27 11.68
N ALA A 614 -36.87 2.42 11.31
CA ALA A 614 -35.44 2.62 11.45
C ALA A 614 -34.75 3.01 10.14
N ASP A 615 -35.48 3.59 9.17
CA ASP A 615 -34.90 4.00 7.89
C ASP A 615 -33.83 5.09 7.97
N GLY A 616 -33.68 5.70 9.16
CA GLY A 616 -32.64 6.66 9.50
C GLY A 616 -32.88 8.08 9.00
N PHE A 617 -34.05 8.37 8.42
CA PHE A 617 -34.43 9.70 7.93
C PHE A 617 -35.56 10.33 8.75
N ALA A 618 -35.39 11.58 9.18
CA ALA A 618 -36.37 12.31 9.98
C ALA A 618 -36.76 13.66 9.36
N ALA A 619 -37.85 14.26 9.84
CA ALA A 619 -38.21 15.63 9.43
C ALA A 619 -37.15 16.66 9.88
N GLU A 620 -36.56 16.42 11.06
CA GLU A 620 -35.45 17.22 11.60
C GLU A 620 -34.37 16.30 12.17
N THR A 621 -33.12 16.57 11.83
CA THR A 621 -31.96 15.79 12.29
C THR A 621 -30.83 16.73 12.70
N ARG A 622 -30.16 16.43 13.81
CA ARG A 622 -28.92 17.11 14.22
C ARG A 622 -27.69 16.35 13.73
N SER A 623 -26.62 17.07 13.41
CA SER A 623 -25.31 16.47 13.12
C SER A 623 -24.78 15.71 14.35
N PRO A 624 -23.88 14.71 14.18
CA PRO A 624 -23.32 13.94 15.30
C PRO A 624 -22.65 14.80 16.38
N ASN A 625 -22.07 15.95 16.01
CA ASN A 625 -21.47 16.90 16.94
C ASN A 625 -22.46 17.92 17.53
N GLY A 626 -23.75 17.84 17.19
CA GLY A 626 -24.83 18.70 17.69
C GLY A 626 -24.87 20.12 17.13
N ARG A 627 -23.90 20.52 16.31
CA ARG A 627 -23.71 21.92 15.86
C ARG A 627 -24.62 22.33 14.69
N LEU A 628 -25.07 21.37 13.88
CA LEU A 628 -25.90 21.63 12.72
C LEU A 628 -27.27 20.99 12.90
N LEU A 629 -28.30 21.67 12.40
CA LEU A 629 -29.68 21.20 12.33
C LEU A 629 -30.12 21.18 10.87
N ALA A 630 -30.49 20.01 10.36
CA ALA A 630 -31.09 19.84 9.05
C ALA A 630 -32.59 19.59 9.19
N ALA A 631 -33.40 20.37 8.50
CA ALA A 631 -34.86 20.31 8.56
C ALA A 631 -35.49 20.24 7.17
N ALA A 632 -36.46 19.36 7.02
CA ALA A 632 -37.40 19.34 5.91
C ALA A 632 -38.44 20.45 6.11
N ARG A 633 -38.61 21.31 5.10
CA ARG A 633 -39.60 22.39 5.10
C ARG A 633 -40.58 22.19 3.96
N GLN A 634 -41.87 22.28 4.26
CA GLN A 634 -42.93 22.24 3.27
C GLN A 634 -43.76 23.53 3.39
N SER A 635 -43.78 24.36 2.34
CA SER A 635 -44.57 25.59 2.31
C SER A 635 -45.11 25.85 0.91
N ALA A 636 -46.42 26.08 0.79
CA ALA A 636 -47.11 26.47 -0.44
C ALA A 636 -46.78 25.60 -1.69
N GLY A 637 -46.64 24.28 -1.52
CA GLY A 637 -46.35 23.35 -2.62
C GLY A 637 -44.87 23.19 -2.96
N ALA A 638 -43.96 23.94 -2.32
CA ALA A 638 -42.52 23.75 -2.42
C ALA A 638 -42.00 22.95 -1.23
N VAL A 639 -41.30 21.84 -1.52
CA VAL A 639 -40.56 21.05 -0.55
C VAL A 639 -39.10 21.50 -0.59
N ALA A 640 -38.51 21.77 0.57
CA ALA A 640 -37.13 22.22 0.67
C ALA A 640 -36.41 21.55 1.84
N VAL A 641 -35.09 21.48 1.75
CA VAL A 641 -34.21 21.08 2.84
C VAL A 641 -33.46 22.32 3.28
N SER A 642 -33.48 22.63 4.58
CA SER A 642 -32.66 23.69 5.17
C SER A 642 -31.65 23.12 6.14
N LEU A 643 -30.43 23.63 6.13
CA LEU A 643 -29.37 23.37 7.10
C LEU A 643 -29.09 24.67 7.85
N GLN A 644 -29.03 24.59 9.18
CA GLN A 644 -28.89 25.73 10.06
C GLN A 644 -27.85 25.44 11.14
N GLU A 645 -27.23 26.49 11.68
CA GLU A 645 -26.47 26.36 12.92
C GLU A 645 -27.45 26.15 14.08
N ALA A 646 -27.21 25.11 14.88
CA ALA A 646 -28.20 24.62 15.83
C ALA A 646 -28.33 25.47 17.10
N GLU A 647 -27.34 26.30 17.40
CA GLU A 647 -27.37 27.25 18.53
C GLU A 647 -28.02 28.58 18.15
N THR A 648 -27.65 29.13 16.98
CA THR A 648 -28.08 30.47 16.55
C THR A 648 -29.35 30.46 15.72
N GLY A 649 -29.72 29.31 15.14
CA GLY A 649 -30.81 29.20 14.17
C GLY A 649 -30.49 29.85 12.82
N GLN A 650 -29.23 30.25 12.58
CA GLN A 650 -28.83 30.87 11.32
C GLN A 650 -28.90 29.84 10.18
N GLU A 651 -29.68 30.13 9.14
CA GLU A 651 -29.75 29.30 7.93
C GLU A 651 -28.43 29.40 7.15
N LEU A 652 -27.77 28.24 7.01
CA LEU A 652 -26.49 28.09 6.31
C LEU A 652 -26.71 27.65 4.86
N PHE A 653 -27.72 26.82 4.63
CA PHE A 653 -28.03 26.27 3.32
C PHE A 653 -29.52 25.98 3.17
N ARG A 654 -30.04 26.17 1.96
CA ARG A 654 -31.37 25.76 1.56
C ARG A 654 -31.35 25.18 0.15
N ALA A 655 -31.98 24.03 -0.04
CA ALA A 655 -32.20 23.41 -1.34
C ALA A 655 -33.68 23.17 -1.56
N ASP A 656 -34.24 23.79 -2.58
CA ASP A 656 -35.61 23.55 -3.02
C ASP A 656 -35.66 22.30 -3.91
N LEU A 657 -36.58 21.40 -3.61
CA LEU A 657 -36.82 20.13 -4.30
C LEU A 657 -38.13 20.23 -5.07
N SER A 658 -38.10 20.92 -6.21
CA SER A 658 -39.29 21.33 -6.96
C SER A 658 -40.20 20.20 -7.46
N SER A 659 -39.70 18.96 -7.53
CA SER A 659 -40.47 17.77 -7.95
C SER A 659 -40.81 16.81 -6.80
N ALA A 660 -40.43 17.12 -5.56
CA ALA A 660 -40.67 16.24 -4.42
C ALA A 660 -42.03 16.52 -3.76
N ARG A 661 -42.76 15.45 -3.40
CA ARG A 661 -43.98 15.51 -2.58
C ARG A 661 -43.67 15.58 -1.09
N SER A 662 -42.61 14.90 -0.66
CA SER A 662 -42.11 14.88 0.71
C SER A 662 -40.59 14.77 0.72
N VAL A 663 -39.95 15.20 1.81
CA VAL A 663 -38.53 15.02 2.05
C VAL A 663 -38.26 14.77 3.52
N ARG A 664 -37.26 13.95 3.81
CA ARG A 664 -36.71 13.70 5.15
C ARG A 664 -35.19 13.76 5.09
N THR A 665 -34.56 14.15 6.19
CA THR A 665 -33.13 14.43 6.26
C THR A 665 -32.40 13.46 7.18
N ALA A 666 -31.11 13.25 6.94
CA ALA A 666 -30.21 12.50 7.80
C ALA A 666 -28.77 13.04 7.70
N PHE A 667 -27.91 12.67 8.65
CA PHE A 667 -26.46 12.89 8.55
C PHE A 667 -25.73 11.55 8.51
N SER A 668 -24.61 11.51 7.79
CA SER A 668 -23.65 10.40 7.88
C SER A 668 -23.06 10.30 9.30
N ALA A 669 -22.53 9.12 9.63
CA ALA A 669 -21.92 8.85 10.93
C ALA A 669 -20.78 9.83 11.30
N ASP A 670 -19.98 10.24 10.32
CA ASP A 670 -18.88 11.20 10.47
C ASP A 670 -19.33 12.67 10.48
N GLY A 671 -20.63 12.92 10.25
CA GLY A 671 -21.21 14.25 10.14
C GLY A 671 -20.77 15.07 8.94
N GLN A 672 -20.05 14.48 7.97
CA GLN A 672 -19.52 15.17 6.79
C GLN A 672 -20.54 15.26 5.64
N HIS A 673 -21.64 14.51 5.70
CA HIS A 673 -22.64 14.46 4.65
C HIS A 673 -24.05 14.67 5.21
N LEU A 674 -24.80 15.55 4.55
CA LEU A 674 -26.25 15.71 4.70
C LEU A 674 -26.93 14.90 3.61
N LEU A 675 -27.91 14.09 4.00
CA LEU A 675 -28.73 13.31 3.09
C LEU A 675 -30.16 13.84 3.13
N ALA A 676 -30.81 13.90 1.98
CA ALA A 676 -32.24 14.13 1.88
C ALA A 676 -32.90 13.05 1.03
N CYS A 677 -33.74 12.24 1.65
CA CYS A 677 -34.59 11.28 0.98
C CYS A 677 -35.92 11.94 0.62
N SER A 678 -36.20 12.04 -0.68
CA SER A 678 -37.39 12.68 -1.24
C SER A 678 -38.21 11.67 -2.02
N SER A 679 -39.54 11.81 -1.97
CA SER A 679 -40.48 10.96 -2.72
C SER A 679 -41.17 11.78 -3.83
N SER A 680 -41.25 11.23 -5.04
CA SER A 680 -41.92 11.86 -6.19
C SER A 680 -42.79 10.86 -6.95
N ASP A 681 -43.51 11.32 -7.97
CA ASP A 681 -44.27 10.45 -8.88
C ASP A 681 -43.38 9.53 -9.74
N GLU A 682 -42.10 9.87 -9.88
CA GLU A 682 -41.10 9.09 -10.63
C GLU A 682 -40.31 8.11 -9.73
N GLY A 683 -40.68 8.00 -8.43
CA GLY A 683 -39.99 7.19 -7.44
C GLY A 683 -39.26 7.99 -6.36
N SER A 684 -38.38 7.31 -5.62
CA SER A 684 -37.66 7.86 -4.48
C SER A 684 -36.25 8.29 -4.85
N CYS A 685 -35.83 9.44 -4.34
CA CYS A 685 -34.57 10.08 -4.66
C CYS A 685 -33.82 10.47 -3.39
N VAL A 686 -32.54 10.08 -3.28
CA VAL A 686 -31.65 10.56 -2.22
C VAL A 686 -30.66 11.56 -2.81
N ASP A 687 -30.73 12.79 -2.30
CA ASP A 687 -29.75 13.84 -2.53
C ASP A 687 -28.72 13.84 -1.41
N ILE A 688 -27.44 13.79 -1.76
CA ILE A 688 -26.33 13.81 -0.80
C ILE A 688 -25.52 15.08 -1.03
N TRP A 689 -25.32 15.86 0.02
CA TRP A 689 -24.44 17.02 0.06
C TRP A 689 -23.33 16.80 1.07
N ARG A 690 -22.12 17.28 0.73
CA ARG A 690 -21.03 17.40 1.70
C ARG A 690 -21.21 18.71 2.47
N VAL A 691 -21.21 18.64 3.81
CA VAL A 691 -21.59 19.74 4.72
C VAL A 691 -20.54 20.04 5.78
#